data_AF-M3ZCS9-F1
#
_entry.id   AF-M3ZCS9-F1
#
_cell.length_a   1.000
_cell.length_b   1.000
_cell.length_c   1.000
_cell.angle_alpha   90.00
_cell.angle_beta   90.00
_cell.angle_gamma   90.00
#
_symmetry.space_group_name_H-M   'P 1'
#
loop_
_entity.id
_entity.type
_entity.pdbx_description
1 polymer ?
#
loop_
_entity_poly.entity_id
_entity_poly.type
_entity_poly.pdbx_seq_one_letter_code
_entity_poly.pdbx_strand_id
1 'polypeptide(L)'
;MVHPAIKESRQGIHRKQPTLDVCVSVSEPLLTEAELSTCIIMKVTVETAYSLPDTWTLPSGSAHSPFAYFAALEVPLTAEHDQVLMFSEGHLKPGGQREGKCRRKRRPLQTLLVPGNQFLPGSFCQPEPIDHEDGELTGLEDQPFRDEAEITKNRVSWDTEIRCFLDSSGASRLKEKITESRLWPVELMRTLVPLSRLGDENPEIPFHGLAFVDMGRLLYPGVSRIRGAYTVHPFYESELLNKQSVLPSKATISDETPESGFEPETKVNVEGNMYLEARTYVIIEMSLNRPLVPKPSPEELARRVKALIPPKPKRPAGPSRAEKAVVDFHTQVGNAVAAVSEQFAELFGANSELQESLSKEQILAEVMGGLNVSGRYFTFKEQIKLAVVKIVRDKMQRSKPLTDPQEVKEFVSKLYVYLVDEMHVALNKIYSSDVAEDCTDGIKLESSQLRHFAKEAQLTSNYQQAVQYYQELVVRHPDEPLYKFEWGSLYMLIGDYMKAKECYHDAVSTQQTHQPSLMMCGVVAVLFERYNEALTFLERATSLEPPSVEAWTLMGLLHLSLNEAFLPERAFLEAKKILGEEEANRAHADDNTEEVKAQQDEHETDNPAPPPMAEHDPEFPDHDMEESGETSSHSDRSATPTKLTSSIFTQTVKFLLQNNALQMAEYALTQELLGSKGGCSVPYYYSLAQFQLLKGDYSSAIDNLKEALFYNSQNPDAWALKGHCHYLQGAFTEARESYEWSMVFPEPPSDTNIVLLRLGAIYILEEKFMQAKEVFLQACEQSPSCLTWLGLGKACYRLGELCVAEEAVAVATLLNSANAEVWAYLSLISLKSGRLEEGDEYYKNAISFDLQDSSLIEEISEAKHQTRMSKLASCFNASAQAQVEIV
;
A
#
# COMPACT_ATOMS: atom_id res chain seq x y z
N MET A 1 18.34 -49.91 -14.15
CA MET A 1 17.13 -50.68 -13.80
C MET A 1 16.02 -50.22 -14.73
N VAL A 2 15.22 -51.19 -15.18
CA VAL A 2 14.28 -51.16 -16.31
C VAL A 2 13.07 -50.25 -16.03
N HIS A 3 12.71 -49.38 -16.97
CA HIS A 3 11.35 -48.81 -17.08
C HIS A 3 10.52 -49.66 -18.06
N PRO A 4 9.21 -49.89 -17.79
CA PRO A 4 8.43 -50.90 -18.46
C PRO A 4 7.89 -50.41 -19.82
N ALA A 5 7.87 -51.34 -20.76
CA ALA A 5 7.32 -51.18 -22.09
C ALA A 5 5.78 -51.09 -22.07
N ILE A 6 5.24 -50.02 -22.66
CA ILE A 6 3.85 -49.97 -23.11
C ILE A 6 3.80 -50.69 -24.47
N LYS A 7 3.02 -51.77 -24.51
CA LYS A 7 2.71 -52.54 -25.73
C LYS A 7 1.70 -51.76 -26.57
N GLU A 8 2.15 -51.23 -27.71
CA GLU A 8 1.23 -50.88 -28.80
C GLU A 8 0.95 -52.12 -29.68
N SER A 9 -0.33 -52.42 -29.83
CA SER A 9 -0.90 -53.45 -30.67
C SER A 9 -0.76 -53.09 -32.16
N ARG A 10 -0.24 -54.05 -32.91
CA ARG A 10 -0.06 -54.03 -34.38
C ARG A 10 -1.36 -53.75 -35.12
N GLN A 11 -1.31 -52.86 -36.12
CA GLN A 11 -1.71 -53.13 -37.51
C GLN A 11 -1.34 -51.96 -38.42
N GLY A 12 -0.56 -52.26 -39.46
CA GLY A 12 -0.04 -51.30 -40.42
C GLY A 12 1.41 -51.62 -40.76
N ILE A 13 1.64 -52.45 -41.78
CA ILE A 13 2.97 -52.68 -42.33
C ILE A 13 3.40 -51.39 -43.04
N HIS A 14 3.87 -50.41 -42.27
CA HIS A 14 4.71 -49.35 -42.82
C HIS A 14 6.08 -49.97 -43.07
N ARG A 15 6.48 -50.10 -44.34
CA ARG A 15 7.87 -50.34 -44.72
C ARG A 15 8.70 -49.32 -43.93
N LYS A 16 9.53 -49.77 -42.97
CA LYS A 16 10.47 -48.90 -42.26
C LYS A 16 11.29 -48.18 -43.32
N GLN A 17 11.09 -46.87 -43.43
CA GLN A 17 11.92 -46.03 -44.29
C GLN A 17 13.37 -46.20 -43.82
N PRO A 18 14.34 -46.29 -44.74
CA PRO A 18 15.75 -46.32 -44.35
C PRO A 18 16.07 -45.02 -43.59
N THR A 19 16.56 -45.15 -42.36
CA THR A 19 16.99 -44.04 -41.50
C THR A 19 18.51 -43.98 -41.49
N LEU A 20 19.07 -42.77 -41.56
CA LEU A 20 20.49 -42.49 -41.44
C LEU A 20 20.71 -41.62 -40.20
N ASP A 21 21.41 -42.16 -39.21
CA ASP A 21 21.82 -41.38 -38.04
C ASP A 21 23.11 -40.64 -38.39
N VAL A 22 22.99 -39.31 -38.55
CA VAL A 22 24.13 -38.43 -38.83
C VAL A 22 24.56 -37.78 -37.52
N CYS A 23 25.78 -38.06 -37.09
CA CYS A 23 26.41 -37.34 -35.98
C CYS A 23 27.35 -36.29 -36.55
N VAL A 24 27.11 -35.02 -36.21
CA VAL A 24 28.01 -33.91 -36.50
C VAL A 24 28.63 -33.48 -35.18
N SER A 25 29.95 -33.47 -35.10
CA SER A 25 30.69 -33.01 -33.93
C SER A 25 31.76 -32.01 -34.36
N VAL A 26 32.08 -31.11 -33.43
CA VAL A 26 33.17 -30.14 -33.54
C VAL A 26 34.16 -30.44 -32.42
N SER A 27 35.45 -30.22 -32.66
CA SER A 27 36.51 -30.50 -31.67
C SER A 27 36.48 -29.52 -30.49
N GLU A 28 35.98 -28.31 -30.72
CA GLU A 28 35.80 -27.25 -29.72
C GLU A 28 34.43 -26.59 -29.93
N PRO A 29 33.82 -26.00 -28.88
CA PRO A 29 32.57 -25.25 -29.02
C PRO A 29 32.70 -24.13 -30.06
N LEU A 30 31.69 -23.98 -30.93
CA LEU A 30 31.65 -22.90 -31.93
C LEU A 30 31.49 -21.50 -31.31
N LEU A 31 31.04 -21.43 -30.06
CA LEU A 31 30.88 -20.22 -29.27
C LEU A 31 31.49 -20.47 -27.89
N THR A 32 32.21 -19.47 -27.37
CA THR A 32 32.67 -19.50 -25.97
C THR A 32 31.50 -19.39 -25.00
N GLU A 33 31.68 -19.81 -23.74
CA GLU A 33 30.62 -19.65 -22.72
C GLU A 33 30.22 -18.19 -22.51
N ALA A 34 31.18 -17.26 -22.63
CA ALA A 34 30.93 -15.82 -22.53
C ALA A 34 30.03 -15.35 -23.68
N GLU A 35 30.37 -15.67 -24.93
CA GLU A 35 29.54 -15.32 -26.09
C GLU A 35 28.15 -15.97 -25.99
N LEU A 36 28.09 -17.25 -25.65
CA LEU A 36 26.82 -17.97 -25.47
C LEU A 36 25.96 -17.39 -24.35
N SER A 37 26.55 -16.75 -23.34
CA SER A 37 25.83 -16.04 -22.27
C SER A 37 25.24 -14.70 -22.71
N THR A 38 25.84 -14.05 -23.71
CA THR A 38 25.43 -12.74 -24.22
C THR A 38 24.59 -12.77 -25.50
N CYS A 39 24.65 -13.85 -26.28
CA CYS A 39 23.91 -13.98 -27.53
C CYS A 39 22.42 -14.29 -27.31
N ILE A 40 21.59 -13.86 -28.25
CA ILE A 40 20.13 -14.04 -28.24
C ILE A 40 19.70 -14.78 -29.50
N ILE A 41 18.83 -15.78 -29.33
CA ILE A 41 18.14 -16.44 -30.44
C ILE A 41 16.77 -15.80 -30.54
N MET A 42 16.55 -15.01 -31.60
CA MET A 42 15.26 -14.44 -31.95
C MET A 42 14.51 -15.41 -32.86
N LYS A 43 13.23 -15.61 -32.60
CA LYS A 43 12.32 -16.39 -33.42
C LYS A 43 11.22 -15.45 -33.88
N VAL A 44 11.01 -15.37 -35.18
CA VAL A 44 9.93 -14.60 -35.79
C VAL A 44 8.98 -15.57 -36.46
N THR A 45 7.73 -15.56 -36.04
CA THR A 45 6.66 -16.37 -36.61
C THR A 45 5.64 -15.46 -37.25
N VAL A 46 5.43 -15.62 -38.56
CA VAL A 46 4.28 -15.04 -39.26
C VAL A 46 3.22 -16.13 -39.34
N GLU A 47 2.09 -15.91 -38.69
CA GLU A 47 1.00 -16.88 -38.62
C GLU A 47 0.07 -16.73 -39.83
N THR A 48 -0.98 -15.92 -39.69
CA THR A 48 -2.08 -15.81 -40.66
C THR A 48 -2.50 -14.36 -40.83
N ALA A 49 -2.75 -13.95 -42.07
CA ALA A 49 -3.43 -12.72 -42.42
C ALA A 49 -4.91 -12.97 -42.70
N TYR A 50 -5.77 -12.19 -42.05
CA TYR A 50 -7.23 -12.31 -42.07
C TYR A 50 -7.89 -11.08 -42.70
N SER A 51 -9.16 -11.22 -43.08
CA SER A 51 -9.95 -10.17 -43.71
C SER A 51 -9.23 -9.56 -44.92
N LEU A 52 -8.78 -10.43 -45.83
CA LEU A 52 -8.06 -10.04 -47.04
C LEU A 52 -9.01 -9.44 -48.08
N PRO A 53 -8.54 -8.53 -48.96
CA PRO A 53 -9.34 -8.02 -50.06
C PRO A 53 -9.79 -9.15 -51.01
N ASP A 54 -10.99 -9.07 -51.57
CA ASP A 54 -11.55 -10.11 -52.46
C ASP A 54 -10.65 -10.40 -53.67
N THR A 55 -9.90 -9.39 -54.13
CA THR A 55 -8.92 -9.49 -55.22
C THR A 55 -7.76 -10.43 -54.91
N TRP A 56 -7.52 -10.80 -53.64
CA TRP A 56 -6.56 -11.83 -53.25
C TRP A 56 -7.02 -13.25 -53.60
N THR A 57 -8.27 -13.39 -54.04
CA THR A 57 -8.88 -14.66 -54.45
C THR A 57 -9.26 -14.63 -55.93
N LEU A 58 -9.07 -15.76 -56.63
CA LEU A 58 -9.56 -15.93 -57.99
C LEU A 58 -11.08 -16.18 -57.98
N PRO A 59 -11.82 -15.79 -59.04
CA PRO A 59 -13.16 -16.30 -59.27
C PRO A 59 -13.12 -17.84 -59.33
N SER A 60 -13.80 -18.46 -58.38
CA SER A 60 -14.09 -19.88 -58.18
C SER A 60 -13.75 -20.81 -59.37
N GLY A 61 -12.71 -21.64 -59.23
CA GLY A 61 -12.54 -22.80 -60.12
C GLY A 61 -11.19 -23.52 -60.20
N SER A 62 -10.06 -22.94 -59.78
CA SER A 62 -8.74 -23.61 -59.89
C SER A 62 -8.17 -24.04 -58.55
N ALA A 63 -7.64 -25.28 -58.47
CA ALA A 63 -7.13 -25.90 -57.24
C ALA A 63 -5.79 -25.33 -56.73
N HIS A 64 -5.14 -24.45 -57.51
CA HIS A 64 -3.87 -23.81 -57.15
C HIS A 64 -3.95 -22.31 -57.47
N SER A 65 -3.76 -21.47 -56.46
CA SER A 65 -3.64 -20.02 -56.66
C SER A 65 -2.37 -19.72 -57.48
N PRO A 66 -2.42 -18.91 -58.56
CA PRO A 66 -1.24 -18.46 -59.29
C PRO A 66 -0.48 -17.36 -58.52
N PHE A 67 -1.06 -16.86 -57.42
CA PHE A 67 -0.46 -15.82 -56.59
C PHE A 67 0.49 -16.42 -55.57
N ALA A 68 1.65 -15.79 -55.41
CA ALA A 68 2.56 -16.02 -54.31
C ALA A 68 2.40 -14.89 -53.28
N TYR A 69 2.31 -15.28 -52.01
CA TYR A 69 2.11 -14.37 -50.88
C TYR A 69 3.37 -14.35 -50.01
N PHE A 70 3.90 -13.16 -49.77
CA PHE A 70 5.14 -12.94 -49.03
C PHE A 70 4.88 -12.08 -47.81
N ALA A 71 5.63 -12.36 -46.74
CA ALA A 71 5.89 -11.38 -45.70
C ALA A 71 7.40 -11.17 -45.57
N ALA A 72 7.84 -9.96 -45.24
CA ALA A 72 9.25 -9.64 -45.05
C ALA A 72 9.45 -8.65 -43.91
N LEU A 73 10.54 -8.81 -43.16
CA LEU A 73 11.01 -7.80 -42.21
C LEU A 73 12.53 -7.85 -42.07
N GLU A 74 13.12 -6.73 -41.70
CA GLU A 74 14.56 -6.62 -41.48
C GLU A 74 14.91 -6.85 -40.00
N VAL A 75 16.03 -7.51 -39.70
CA VAL A 75 16.53 -7.72 -38.32
C VAL A 75 18.04 -7.46 -38.24
N PRO A 76 18.52 -6.66 -37.27
CA PRO A 76 19.95 -6.48 -37.04
C PRO A 76 20.55 -7.72 -36.36
N LEU A 77 21.32 -8.51 -37.10
CA LEU A 77 21.99 -9.70 -36.53
C LEU A 77 23.26 -9.33 -35.75
N THR A 78 23.96 -8.29 -36.24
CA THR A 78 25.25 -7.80 -35.71
C THR A 78 25.26 -6.26 -35.74
N ALA A 79 26.34 -5.64 -35.27
CA ALA A 79 26.53 -4.19 -35.32
C ALA A 79 26.38 -3.58 -36.73
N GLU A 80 26.82 -4.28 -37.78
CA GLU A 80 26.92 -3.72 -39.14
C GLU A 80 26.00 -4.42 -40.17
N HIS A 81 25.48 -5.61 -39.83
CA HIS A 81 24.71 -6.42 -40.77
C HIS A 81 23.24 -6.55 -40.36
N ASP A 82 22.37 -6.08 -41.25
CA ASP A 82 20.93 -6.33 -41.23
C ASP A 82 20.58 -7.49 -42.17
N GLN A 83 19.68 -8.38 -41.74
CA GLN A 83 19.17 -9.48 -42.53
C GLN A 83 17.66 -9.33 -42.77
N VAL A 84 17.25 -9.41 -44.04
CA VAL A 84 15.83 -9.51 -44.41
C VAL A 84 15.33 -10.93 -44.25
N LEU A 85 14.34 -11.13 -43.39
CA LEU A 85 13.67 -12.40 -43.15
C LEU A 85 12.47 -12.52 -44.10
N MET A 86 12.54 -13.45 -45.06
CA MET A 86 11.51 -13.63 -46.08
C MET A 86 10.63 -14.87 -45.83
N PHE A 87 9.32 -14.67 -45.79
CA PHE A 87 8.29 -15.70 -45.61
C PHE A 87 7.54 -15.93 -46.93
N SER A 88 8.08 -16.78 -47.80
CA SER A 88 7.63 -16.91 -49.19
C SER A 88 6.51 -17.91 -49.48
N GLU A 89 6.06 -18.67 -48.49
CA GLU A 89 5.20 -19.85 -48.68
C GLU A 89 3.82 -19.66 -48.04
N GLY A 90 3.17 -18.52 -48.31
CA GLY A 90 1.81 -18.26 -47.84
C GLY A 90 0.77 -19.11 -48.58
N HIS A 91 -0.11 -19.77 -47.83
CA HIS A 91 -1.18 -20.60 -48.39
C HIS A 91 -2.55 -19.94 -48.22
N LEU A 92 -3.25 -19.74 -49.33
CA LEU A 92 -4.64 -19.28 -49.32
C LEU A 92 -5.54 -20.40 -48.79
N LYS A 93 -6.29 -20.11 -47.72
CA LYS A 93 -7.30 -20.99 -47.12
C LYS A 93 -8.69 -20.35 -47.30
N PRO A 94 -9.70 -21.11 -47.77
CA PRO A 94 -11.05 -20.59 -47.91
C PRO A 94 -11.70 -20.31 -46.55
N GLY A 95 -12.65 -19.37 -46.53
CA GLY A 95 -13.54 -19.11 -45.41
C GLY A 95 -14.48 -20.29 -45.09
N GLY A 96 -15.12 -20.23 -43.92
CA GLY A 96 -16.14 -21.19 -43.45
C GLY A 96 -15.65 -22.23 -42.43
N GLN A 97 -14.36 -22.26 -42.09
CA GLN A 97 -13.81 -23.14 -41.06
C GLN A 97 -12.79 -22.39 -40.19
N ARG A 98 -13.03 -22.38 -38.87
CA ARG A 98 -12.08 -21.87 -37.90
C ARG A 98 -10.80 -22.70 -37.91
N GLU A 99 -9.68 -22.08 -37.62
CA GLU A 99 -8.42 -22.80 -37.54
C GLU A 99 -8.38 -23.80 -36.40
N GLY A 100 -7.76 -24.96 -36.66
CA GLY A 100 -7.61 -26.01 -35.65
C GLY A 100 -6.74 -25.55 -34.48
N LYS A 101 -7.09 -25.97 -33.27
CA LYS A 101 -6.26 -25.73 -32.09
C LYS A 101 -4.89 -26.43 -32.26
N CYS A 102 -3.81 -25.74 -31.87
CA CYS A 102 -2.43 -26.25 -31.93
C CYS A 102 -1.91 -26.53 -33.35
N ARG A 103 -1.87 -25.50 -34.20
CA ARG A 103 -1.28 -25.59 -35.55
C ARG A 103 0.23 -25.77 -35.44
N ARG A 104 0.83 -26.70 -36.20
CA ARG A 104 2.28 -26.92 -36.17
C ARG A 104 3.01 -25.82 -36.92
N LYS A 105 4.03 -25.21 -36.30
CA LYS A 105 4.88 -24.23 -36.99
C LYS A 105 5.70 -24.91 -38.07
N ARG A 106 5.87 -24.23 -39.20
CA ARG A 106 6.57 -24.70 -40.39
C ARG A 106 7.99 -24.13 -40.46
N ARG A 107 8.85 -24.84 -41.17
CA ARG A 107 10.20 -24.38 -41.53
C ARG A 107 10.12 -23.46 -42.76
N PRO A 108 11.04 -22.50 -42.90
CA PRO A 108 11.19 -21.74 -44.14
C PRO A 108 11.72 -22.65 -45.28
N LEU A 109 11.55 -22.20 -46.53
CA LEU A 109 12.08 -22.85 -47.74
C LEU A 109 11.63 -24.33 -47.89
N GLN A 110 10.35 -24.64 -47.67
CA GLN A 110 9.79 -25.99 -47.77
C GLN A 110 9.99 -26.63 -49.15
N THR A 111 10.07 -25.84 -50.22
CA THR A 111 10.38 -26.34 -51.57
C THR A 111 11.71 -27.10 -51.66
N LEU A 112 12.66 -26.82 -50.76
CA LEU A 112 13.95 -27.51 -50.65
C LEU A 112 13.94 -28.67 -49.65
N LEU A 113 12.86 -28.86 -48.90
CA LEU A 113 12.74 -29.86 -47.83
C LEU A 113 12.06 -31.15 -48.31
N VAL A 114 12.51 -32.27 -47.75
CA VAL A 114 11.90 -33.59 -48.00
C VAL A 114 10.45 -33.62 -47.49
N PRO A 115 9.50 -34.20 -48.24
CA PRO A 115 8.12 -34.36 -47.79
C PRO A 115 8.04 -35.02 -46.40
N GLY A 116 7.41 -34.35 -45.43
CA GLY A 116 7.31 -34.79 -44.03
C GLY A 116 8.21 -34.04 -43.04
N ASN A 117 9.25 -33.32 -43.50
CA ASN A 117 10.12 -32.48 -42.66
C ASN A 117 9.75 -30.98 -42.70
N GLN A 118 8.54 -30.65 -43.14
CA GLN A 118 8.06 -29.27 -43.31
C GLN A 118 7.74 -28.60 -41.96
N PHE A 119 7.56 -29.38 -40.89
CA PHE A 119 7.15 -28.88 -39.58
C PHE A 119 8.30 -28.91 -38.57
N LEU A 120 8.32 -27.91 -37.70
CA LEU A 120 9.23 -27.86 -36.55
C LEU A 120 8.77 -28.87 -35.47
N PRO A 121 9.66 -29.74 -34.95
CA PRO A 121 9.32 -30.66 -33.87
C PRO A 121 8.92 -29.91 -32.59
N GLY A 122 7.80 -30.29 -31.98
CA GLY A 122 7.34 -29.73 -30.70
C GLY A 122 6.95 -28.25 -30.70
N SER A 123 6.86 -27.61 -31.88
CA SER A 123 6.51 -26.19 -32.01
C SER A 123 5.12 -26.01 -32.62
N PHE A 124 4.28 -25.26 -31.91
CA PHE A 124 2.88 -25.05 -32.26
C PHE A 124 2.50 -23.57 -32.09
N CYS A 125 1.63 -23.05 -32.95
CA CYS A 125 0.94 -21.79 -32.72
C CYS A 125 -0.08 -22.01 -31.61
N GLN A 126 0.13 -21.36 -30.47
CA GLN A 126 -0.78 -21.43 -29.34
C GLN A 126 -1.82 -20.30 -29.45
N PRO A 127 -3.12 -20.61 -29.31
CA PRO A 127 -4.14 -19.57 -29.26
C PRO A 127 -4.02 -18.82 -27.92
N GLU A 128 -4.05 -17.49 -27.99
CA GLU A 128 -4.04 -16.58 -26.85
C GLU A 128 -5.38 -15.80 -26.85
N PRO A 129 -5.97 -15.49 -25.69
CA PRO A 129 -7.14 -14.63 -25.62
C PRO A 129 -6.86 -13.28 -26.31
N ILE A 130 -7.82 -12.75 -27.07
CA ILE A 130 -7.65 -11.54 -27.89
C ILE A 130 -7.25 -10.33 -27.03
N ASP A 131 -7.78 -10.25 -25.82
CA ASP A 131 -7.52 -9.23 -24.82
C ASP A 131 -6.10 -9.29 -24.21
N HIS A 132 -5.41 -10.42 -24.37
CA HIS A 132 -4.04 -10.63 -23.89
C HIS A 132 -2.99 -10.45 -25.00
N GLU A 133 -3.40 -10.23 -26.26
CA GLU A 133 -2.48 -10.01 -27.38
C GLU A 133 -1.76 -8.64 -27.27
N ASP A 134 -0.57 -8.54 -27.87
CA ASP A 134 0.26 -7.31 -27.92
C ASP A 134 -0.04 -6.43 -29.16
N GLY A 135 -1.12 -6.74 -29.89
CA GLY A 135 -1.51 -6.09 -31.15
C GLY A 135 -2.46 -4.91 -30.98
N GLU A 136 -3.03 -4.44 -32.09
CA GLU A 136 -3.95 -3.30 -32.13
C GLU A 136 -5.42 -3.70 -31.94
N LEU A 137 -5.79 -4.90 -32.39
CA LEU A 137 -7.19 -5.38 -32.43
C LEU A 137 -7.54 -6.23 -31.22
N THR A 138 -7.40 -5.65 -30.03
CA THR A 138 -7.59 -6.34 -28.73
C THR A 138 -8.79 -5.82 -27.93
N GLY A 139 -9.48 -4.79 -28.43
CA GLY A 139 -10.61 -4.18 -27.73
C GLY A 139 -11.86 -5.08 -27.71
N LEU A 140 -12.74 -4.86 -26.75
CA LEU A 140 -14.05 -5.54 -26.69
C LEU A 140 -14.89 -5.29 -27.96
N GLU A 141 -14.70 -4.14 -28.60
CA GLU A 141 -15.32 -3.75 -29.87
C GLU A 141 -14.75 -4.48 -31.09
N ASP A 142 -13.51 -4.96 -31.02
CA ASP A 142 -12.84 -5.68 -32.11
C ASP A 142 -13.17 -7.18 -32.10
N GLN A 143 -13.56 -7.72 -30.95
CA GLN A 143 -13.89 -9.13 -30.76
C GLN A 143 -14.93 -9.67 -31.76
N PRO A 144 -16.10 -9.02 -31.99
CA PRO A 144 -17.08 -9.50 -32.98
C PRO A 144 -16.51 -9.48 -34.40
N PHE A 145 -15.70 -8.46 -34.74
CA PHE A 145 -15.05 -8.35 -36.04
C PHE A 145 -14.01 -9.46 -36.23
N ARG A 146 -13.18 -9.73 -35.22
CA ARG A 146 -12.17 -10.80 -35.22
C ARG A 146 -12.83 -12.17 -35.42
N ASP A 147 -13.89 -12.46 -34.67
CA ASP A 147 -14.61 -13.73 -34.78
C ASP A 147 -15.24 -13.92 -36.18
N GLU A 148 -15.84 -12.88 -36.75
CA GLU A 148 -16.36 -12.92 -38.12
C GLU A 148 -15.23 -13.16 -39.13
N ALA A 149 -14.14 -12.39 -39.05
CA ALA A 149 -13.02 -12.46 -39.98
C ALA A 149 -12.28 -13.81 -39.93
N GLU A 150 -12.11 -14.40 -38.75
CA GLU A 150 -11.43 -15.69 -38.56
C GLU A 150 -12.25 -16.88 -39.06
N ILE A 151 -13.58 -16.75 -39.10
CA ILE A 151 -14.50 -17.84 -39.47
C ILE A 151 -14.96 -17.74 -40.92
N THR A 152 -15.40 -16.55 -41.36
CA THR A 152 -16.19 -16.41 -42.60
C THR A 152 -15.36 -16.03 -43.83
N LYS A 153 -14.26 -15.28 -43.65
CA LYS A 153 -13.48 -14.73 -44.76
C LYS A 153 -12.31 -15.63 -45.18
N ASN A 154 -11.84 -15.43 -46.41
CA ASN A 154 -10.63 -16.05 -46.91
C ASN A 154 -9.39 -15.48 -46.19
N ARG A 155 -8.36 -16.31 -46.03
CA ARG A 155 -7.15 -15.97 -45.26
C ARG A 155 -5.90 -16.56 -45.89
N VAL A 156 -4.75 -15.96 -45.64
CA VAL A 156 -3.45 -16.48 -46.07
C VAL A 156 -2.65 -16.84 -44.83
N SER A 157 -2.20 -18.09 -44.77
CA SER A 157 -1.49 -18.65 -43.62
C SER A 157 -0.11 -19.14 -44.04
N TRP A 158 0.91 -18.63 -43.34
CA TRP A 158 2.30 -19.05 -43.48
C TRP A 158 2.65 -20.06 -42.39
N ASP A 159 2.22 -19.80 -41.14
CA ASP A 159 2.56 -20.55 -39.93
C ASP A 159 4.07 -20.86 -39.82
N THR A 160 4.92 -19.98 -40.35
CA THR A 160 6.34 -20.25 -40.56
C THR A 160 7.15 -19.52 -39.50
N GLU A 161 8.10 -20.22 -38.86
CA GLU A 161 9.02 -19.65 -37.87
C GLU A 161 10.43 -19.61 -38.45
N ILE A 162 11.01 -18.42 -38.50
CA ILE A 162 12.41 -18.19 -38.82
C ILE A 162 13.16 -17.91 -37.52
N ARG A 163 14.32 -18.55 -37.34
CA ARG A 163 15.17 -18.38 -36.16
C ARG A 163 16.46 -17.69 -36.56
N CYS A 164 16.76 -16.60 -35.88
CA CYS A 164 17.90 -15.73 -36.13
C CYS A 164 18.81 -15.74 -34.91
N PHE A 165 20.11 -15.76 -35.15
CA PHE A 165 21.12 -15.61 -34.11
C PHE A 165 21.56 -14.15 -34.07
N LEU A 166 21.39 -13.51 -32.91
CA LEU A 166 21.88 -12.17 -32.64
C LEU A 166 23.09 -12.29 -31.72
N ASP A 167 24.20 -11.69 -32.13
CA ASP A 167 25.34 -11.54 -31.24
C ASP A 167 25.07 -10.44 -30.19
N SER A 168 26.00 -10.22 -29.26
CA SER A 168 25.85 -9.20 -28.21
C SER A 168 25.69 -7.78 -28.78
N SER A 169 26.32 -7.51 -29.93
CA SER A 169 26.27 -6.21 -30.60
C SER A 169 24.95 -6.00 -31.35
N GLY A 170 24.44 -7.04 -32.04
CA GLY A 170 23.15 -7.06 -32.70
C GLY A 170 22.00 -6.96 -31.71
N ALA A 171 22.10 -7.63 -30.56
CA ALA A 171 21.12 -7.48 -29.47
C ALA A 171 21.09 -6.04 -28.91
N SER A 172 22.26 -5.39 -28.76
CA SER A 172 22.35 -4.00 -28.31
C SER A 172 21.78 -3.04 -29.36
N ARG A 173 22.11 -3.25 -30.64
CA ARG A 173 21.58 -2.47 -31.75
C ARG A 173 20.07 -2.65 -31.94
N LEU A 174 19.55 -3.87 -31.73
CA LEU A 174 18.10 -4.12 -31.72
C LEU A 174 17.44 -3.32 -30.59
N LYS A 175 18.02 -3.33 -29.39
CA LYS A 175 17.52 -2.54 -28.26
C LYS A 175 17.52 -1.04 -28.55
N GLU A 176 18.58 -0.51 -29.15
CA GLU A 176 18.70 0.89 -29.56
C GLU A 176 17.65 1.23 -30.63
N LYS A 177 17.55 0.45 -31.71
CA LYS A 177 16.55 0.65 -32.77
C LYS A 177 15.11 0.62 -32.23
N ILE A 178 14.77 -0.27 -31.30
CA ILE A 178 13.43 -0.29 -30.67
C ILE A 178 13.19 0.95 -29.79
N THR A 179 14.25 1.44 -29.13
CA THR A 179 14.17 2.67 -28.31
C THR A 179 13.97 3.91 -29.19
N GLU A 180 14.60 3.92 -30.38
CA GLU A 180 14.44 4.96 -31.39
C GLU A 180 13.14 4.84 -32.18
N SER A 181 12.60 3.66 -32.43
CA SER A 181 11.30 3.47 -33.06
C SER A 181 10.66 2.17 -32.59
N ARG A 182 9.55 2.30 -31.86
CA ARG A 182 8.81 1.14 -31.34
C ARG A 182 8.17 0.30 -32.44
N LEU A 183 7.84 0.94 -33.57
CA LEU A 183 7.05 0.36 -34.64
C LEU A 183 7.95 -0.28 -35.68
N TRP A 184 8.03 -1.60 -35.64
CA TRP A 184 8.82 -2.37 -36.58
C TRP A 184 8.00 -2.73 -37.83
N PRO A 185 8.39 -2.28 -39.03
CA PRO A 185 7.64 -2.56 -40.24
C PRO A 185 7.78 -4.02 -40.65
N VAL A 186 6.65 -4.62 -41.03
CA VAL A 186 6.57 -5.93 -41.66
C VAL A 186 5.79 -5.77 -42.96
N GLU A 187 6.47 -6.01 -44.07
CA GLU A 187 5.91 -5.88 -45.40
C GLU A 187 5.10 -7.12 -45.75
N LEU A 188 3.90 -6.93 -46.29
CA LEU A 188 3.05 -7.98 -46.84
C LEU A 188 2.86 -7.73 -48.33
N MET A 189 3.22 -8.72 -49.14
CA MET A 189 3.22 -8.59 -50.59
C MET A 189 2.47 -9.72 -51.26
N ARG A 190 1.80 -9.41 -52.37
CA ARG A 190 1.25 -10.41 -53.28
C ARG A 190 1.78 -10.20 -54.69
N THR A 191 2.34 -11.25 -55.29
CA THR A 191 2.87 -11.22 -56.65
C THR A 191 2.36 -12.38 -57.51
N LEU A 192 2.41 -12.22 -58.83
CA LEU A 192 2.10 -13.25 -59.82
C LEU A 192 3.31 -14.17 -60.13
N VAL A 193 4.52 -13.77 -59.72
CA VAL A 193 5.79 -14.48 -59.98
C VAL A 193 6.63 -14.50 -58.70
N PRO A 194 7.30 -15.63 -58.36
CA PRO A 194 8.19 -15.69 -57.20
C PRO A 194 9.32 -14.65 -57.26
N LEU A 195 9.49 -13.85 -56.20
CA LEU A 195 10.47 -12.75 -56.10
C LEU A 195 11.91 -13.16 -56.44
N SER A 196 12.29 -14.43 -56.22
CA SER A 196 13.58 -15.03 -56.60
C SER A 196 13.96 -14.94 -58.10
N ARG A 197 13.05 -14.50 -58.98
CA ARG A 197 13.26 -14.35 -60.43
C ARG A 197 13.22 -12.90 -60.93
N LEU A 198 13.01 -11.92 -60.04
CA LEU A 198 13.07 -10.49 -60.36
C LEU A 198 14.51 -10.04 -60.13
N GLY A 199 15.19 -9.55 -61.17
CA GLY A 199 16.53 -8.94 -61.06
C GLY A 199 16.49 -7.57 -60.37
N ASP A 200 17.66 -6.97 -60.16
CA ASP A 200 17.96 -5.72 -59.39
C ASP A 200 17.18 -4.43 -59.78
N GLU A 201 16.12 -4.50 -60.59
CA GLU A 201 15.23 -3.35 -60.83
C GLU A 201 14.03 -3.42 -59.88
N ASN A 202 13.85 -2.40 -59.03
CA ASN A 202 12.72 -2.21 -58.11
C ASN A 202 11.38 -2.45 -58.83
N PRO A 203 10.78 -3.64 -58.74
CA PRO A 203 9.54 -3.93 -59.43
C PRO A 203 8.41 -3.32 -58.61
N GLU A 204 7.55 -2.51 -59.24
CA GLU A 204 6.35 -2.01 -58.58
C GLU A 204 5.47 -3.19 -58.16
N ILE A 205 5.35 -3.42 -56.84
CA ILE A 205 4.53 -4.49 -56.27
C ILE A 205 3.12 -3.92 -56.09
N PRO A 206 2.12 -4.38 -56.86
CA PRO A 206 0.81 -3.74 -56.87
C PRO A 206 0.05 -3.90 -55.55
N PHE A 207 0.21 -5.06 -54.89
CA PHE A 207 -0.37 -5.34 -53.58
C PHE A 207 0.74 -5.39 -52.55
N HIS A 208 1.17 -4.20 -52.12
CA HIS A 208 2.17 -3.99 -51.09
C HIS A 208 1.54 -3.30 -49.89
N GLY A 209 1.51 -3.99 -48.75
CA GLY A 209 1.05 -3.46 -47.47
C GLY A 209 2.12 -3.52 -46.38
N LEU A 210 1.92 -2.73 -45.32
CA LEU A 210 2.78 -2.61 -44.14
C LEU A 210 1.97 -2.89 -42.88
N ALA A 211 2.45 -3.80 -42.05
CA ALA A 211 2.01 -3.96 -40.66
C ALA A 211 3.11 -3.43 -39.74
N PHE A 212 2.74 -2.62 -38.73
CA PHE A 212 3.70 -2.11 -37.76
C PHE A 212 3.59 -2.89 -36.45
N VAL A 213 4.64 -3.66 -36.14
CA VAL A 213 4.72 -4.44 -34.90
C VAL A 213 5.30 -3.56 -33.80
N ASP A 214 4.54 -3.31 -32.73
CA ASP A 214 5.07 -2.62 -31.55
C ASP A 214 6.03 -3.54 -30.77
N MET A 215 7.33 -3.36 -31.00
CA MET A 215 8.39 -4.09 -30.30
C MET A 215 8.73 -3.49 -28.93
N GLY A 216 8.13 -2.36 -28.54
CA GLY A 216 8.47 -1.63 -27.30
C GLY A 216 8.37 -2.50 -26.04
N ARG A 217 7.39 -3.42 -26.00
CA ARG A 217 7.20 -4.36 -24.87
C ARG A 217 8.40 -5.29 -24.64
N LEU A 218 9.24 -5.56 -25.66
CA LEU A 218 10.46 -6.36 -25.48
C LEU A 218 11.54 -5.63 -24.65
N LEU A 219 11.43 -4.30 -24.50
CA LEU A 219 12.30 -3.51 -23.61
C LEU A 219 11.91 -3.63 -22.13
N TYR A 220 10.75 -4.23 -21.82
CA TYR A 220 10.34 -4.40 -20.43
C TYR A 220 11.20 -5.48 -19.75
N PRO A 221 11.82 -5.19 -18.59
CA PRO A 221 12.56 -6.18 -17.81
C PRO A 221 11.83 -7.52 -17.65
N GLY A 222 12.42 -8.58 -18.21
CA GLY A 222 11.92 -9.96 -18.17
C GLY A 222 11.05 -10.40 -19.34
N VAL A 223 10.59 -9.48 -20.19
CA VAL A 223 9.75 -9.84 -21.35
C VAL A 223 10.63 -10.38 -22.48
N SER A 224 10.25 -11.55 -22.99
CA SER A 224 10.99 -12.24 -24.06
C SER A 224 10.08 -12.71 -25.19
N ARG A 225 8.79 -12.38 -25.19
CA ARG A 225 7.84 -12.74 -26.23
C ARG A 225 6.82 -11.64 -26.39
N ILE A 226 6.49 -11.33 -27.63
CA ILE A 226 5.32 -10.55 -28.03
C ILE A 226 4.54 -11.32 -29.10
N ARG A 227 3.22 -11.25 -29.07
CA ARG A 227 2.34 -11.79 -30.12
C ARG A 227 1.11 -10.92 -30.24
N GLY A 228 0.84 -10.43 -31.45
CA GLY A 228 -0.28 -9.53 -31.69
C GLY A 228 -0.90 -9.69 -33.06
N ALA A 229 -2.13 -9.20 -33.18
CA ALA A 229 -2.75 -8.88 -34.46
C ALA A 229 -2.50 -7.42 -34.83
N TYR A 230 -1.86 -7.22 -35.98
CA TYR A 230 -1.43 -5.90 -36.45
C TYR A 230 -2.18 -5.57 -37.74
N THR A 231 -2.76 -4.36 -37.82
CA THR A 231 -3.46 -3.95 -39.03
C THR A 231 -2.49 -3.72 -40.18
N VAL A 232 -2.95 -3.99 -41.40
CA VAL A 232 -2.15 -3.83 -42.62
C VAL A 232 -2.60 -2.55 -43.33
N HIS A 233 -1.67 -1.64 -43.52
CA HIS A 233 -1.86 -0.39 -44.25
C HIS A 233 -1.28 -0.51 -45.67
N PRO A 234 -1.76 0.26 -46.65
CA PRO A 234 -1.05 0.46 -47.92
C PRO A 234 0.40 0.91 -47.71
N PHE A 235 1.32 0.40 -48.53
CA PHE A 235 2.69 0.89 -48.52
C PHE A 235 2.77 2.31 -49.11
N TYR A 236 3.28 3.25 -48.32
CA TYR A 236 3.72 4.58 -48.75
C TYR A 236 5.13 4.85 -48.20
N GLU A 237 6.06 5.26 -49.05
CA GLU A 237 7.46 5.52 -48.65
C GLU A 237 7.56 6.64 -47.59
N SER A 238 6.69 7.65 -47.68
CA SER A 238 6.55 8.72 -46.69
C SER A 238 6.01 8.23 -45.34
N GLU A 239 5.14 7.23 -45.32
CA GLU A 239 4.57 6.68 -44.08
C GLU A 239 5.58 5.78 -43.34
N LEU A 240 6.41 5.04 -44.09
CA LEU A 240 7.54 4.29 -43.55
C LEU A 240 8.54 5.21 -42.84
N LEU A 241 8.94 6.31 -43.50
CA LEU A 241 9.87 7.30 -42.95
C LEU A 241 9.28 8.07 -41.75
N ASN A 242 7.99 8.47 -41.84
CA ASN A 242 7.33 9.21 -40.76
C ASN A 242 7.17 8.36 -39.49
N LYS A 243 6.71 7.10 -39.62
CA LYS A 243 6.52 6.20 -38.47
C LYS A 243 7.84 5.66 -37.90
N GLN A 244 8.95 5.75 -38.65
CA GLN A 244 10.30 5.47 -38.15
C GLN A 244 10.98 6.67 -37.45
N SER A 245 10.45 7.90 -37.57
CA SER A 245 11.03 9.11 -36.98
C SER A 245 10.28 9.58 -35.71
N VAL A 246 11.01 9.93 -34.63
CA VAL A 246 10.42 10.29 -33.32
C VAL A 246 10.19 11.79 -33.09
N LEU A 247 10.68 12.67 -33.96
CA LEU A 247 10.53 14.11 -33.74
C LEU A 247 9.24 14.63 -34.39
N PRO A 248 8.29 15.22 -33.63
CA PRO A 248 7.31 16.11 -34.24
C PRO A 248 8.10 17.29 -34.81
N SER A 249 8.05 17.48 -36.12
CA SER A 249 8.58 18.68 -36.73
C SER A 249 7.88 19.88 -36.08
N LYS A 250 8.64 20.67 -35.30
CA LYS A 250 8.20 21.99 -34.87
C LYS A 250 7.84 22.75 -36.14
N ALA A 251 6.55 22.99 -36.35
CA ALA A 251 6.06 23.94 -37.34
C ALA A 251 6.64 25.32 -36.98
N THR A 252 7.79 25.61 -37.56
CA THR A 252 8.35 26.95 -37.56
C THR A 252 7.59 27.68 -38.65
N ILE A 253 6.70 28.59 -38.26
CA ILE A 253 6.08 29.54 -39.16
C ILE A 253 7.21 30.46 -39.63
N SER A 254 7.87 30.09 -40.72
CA SER A 254 8.64 31.01 -41.54
C SER A 254 7.84 31.26 -42.81
N ASP A 255 7.26 32.44 -42.84
CA ASP A 255 6.53 33.04 -43.96
C ASP A 255 7.53 33.35 -45.08
N GLU A 256 7.86 32.37 -45.92
CA GLU A 256 8.50 32.60 -47.20
C GLU A 256 7.79 31.76 -48.27
N THR A 257 7.17 32.47 -49.21
CA THR A 257 6.49 31.94 -50.39
C THR A 257 7.41 31.03 -51.20
N PRO A 258 7.02 29.77 -51.53
CA PRO A 258 7.81 28.97 -52.45
C PRO A 258 7.52 29.41 -53.88
N GLU A 259 8.53 30.02 -54.52
CA GLU A 259 8.61 30.07 -55.97
C GLU A 259 8.66 28.64 -56.55
N SER A 260 8.01 28.49 -57.69
CA SER A 260 7.78 27.27 -58.46
C SER A 260 8.99 26.35 -58.65
N GLY A 261 8.77 25.04 -58.50
CA GLY A 261 9.53 24.03 -59.25
C GLY A 261 9.81 22.74 -58.49
N PHE A 262 9.18 21.64 -58.94
CA PHE A 262 9.38 20.23 -58.58
C PHE A 262 8.75 19.74 -57.27
N GLU A 263 7.46 19.37 -57.35
CA GLU A 263 6.91 18.31 -56.51
C GLU A 263 7.49 16.95 -56.95
N PRO A 264 8.02 16.10 -56.04
CA PRO A 264 8.25 14.71 -56.37
C PRO A 264 6.88 14.03 -56.47
N GLU A 265 6.56 13.43 -57.62
CA GLU A 265 5.34 12.66 -57.83
C GLU A 265 5.23 11.55 -56.76
N THR A 266 4.36 11.74 -55.76
CA THR A 266 4.01 10.69 -54.80
C THR A 266 3.18 9.62 -55.53
N LYS A 267 3.83 8.50 -55.87
CA LYS A 267 3.17 7.34 -56.46
C LYS A 267 2.12 6.80 -55.49
N VAL A 268 0.84 6.99 -55.80
CA VAL A 268 -0.28 6.51 -54.97
C VAL A 268 -0.48 5.01 -55.22
N ASN A 269 -0.28 4.18 -54.18
CA ASN A 269 -0.62 2.76 -54.21
C ASN A 269 -2.15 2.56 -54.07
N VAL A 270 -2.88 2.81 -55.16
CA VAL A 270 -4.35 2.75 -55.19
C VAL A 270 -4.88 1.35 -54.84
N GLU A 271 -4.15 0.29 -55.23
CA GLU A 271 -4.53 -1.10 -54.94
C GLU A 271 -4.27 -1.48 -53.47
N GLY A 272 -3.31 -0.84 -52.79
CA GLY A 272 -3.06 -1.02 -51.37
C GLY A 272 -4.17 -0.46 -50.47
N ASN A 273 -4.94 0.53 -50.91
CA ASN A 273 -6.06 1.07 -50.12
C ASN A 273 -7.13 0.01 -49.81
N MET A 274 -7.16 -1.08 -50.60
CA MET A 274 -8.06 -2.21 -50.36
C MET A 274 -7.82 -2.92 -49.01
N TYR A 275 -6.62 -2.84 -48.42
CA TYR A 275 -6.37 -3.39 -47.09
C TYR A 275 -7.15 -2.65 -46.00
N LEU A 276 -7.30 -1.32 -46.15
CA LEU A 276 -8.06 -0.49 -45.20
C LEU A 276 -9.56 -0.78 -45.32
N GLU A 277 -10.08 -0.87 -46.54
CA GLU A 277 -11.49 -1.22 -46.80
C GLU A 277 -11.82 -2.61 -46.25
N ALA A 278 -10.92 -3.58 -46.43
CA ALA A 278 -11.09 -4.92 -45.92
C ALA A 278 -10.81 -5.05 -44.41
N ARG A 279 -10.25 -4.01 -43.76
CA ARG A 279 -9.71 -4.06 -42.39
C ARG A 279 -8.76 -5.26 -42.20
N THR A 280 -7.84 -5.46 -43.14
CA THR A 280 -6.89 -6.57 -43.14
C THR A 280 -5.96 -6.48 -41.93
N TYR A 281 -5.70 -7.61 -41.29
CA TYR A 281 -4.71 -7.71 -40.21
C TYR A 281 -3.92 -9.02 -40.29
N VAL A 282 -2.73 -9.03 -39.70
CA VAL A 282 -1.83 -10.19 -39.66
C VAL A 282 -1.41 -10.50 -38.23
N ILE A 283 -1.37 -11.78 -37.89
CA ILE A 283 -0.87 -12.26 -36.61
C ILE A 283 0.63 -12.54 -36.72
N ILE A 284 1.42 -11.87 -35.86
CA ILE A 284 2.88 -12.01 -35.81
C ILE A 284 3.29 -12.29 -34.36
N GLU A 285 4.18 -13.27 -34.18
CA GLU A 285 4.81 -13.59 -32.90
C GLU A 285 6.33 -13.41 -33.01
N MET A 286 6.92 -12.69 -32.07
CA MET A 286 8.36 -12.56 -31.92
C MET A 286 8.76 -13.04 -30.52
N SER A 287 9.70 -13.97 -30.46
CA SER A 287 10.20 -14.49 -29.17
C SER A 287 11.71 -14.58 -29.14
N LEU A 288 12.27 -14.33 -27.97
CA LEU A 288 13.69 -14.36 -27.66
C LEU A 288 13.92 -15.49 -26.66
N ASN A 289 15.02 -16.22 -26.80
CA ASN A 289 15.42 -17.23 -25.82
C ASN A 289 15.80 -16.64 -24.44
N ARG A 290 16.14 -15.34 -24.40
CA ARG A 290 16.40 -14.53 -23.21
C ARG A 290 15.86 -13.12 -23.43
N PRO A 291 15.38 -12.42 -22.39
CA PRO A 291 14.85 -11.07 -22.53
C PRO A 291 15.96 -10.07 -22.90
N LEU A 292 15.63 -9.03 -23.69
CA LEU A 292 16.57 -7.94 -24.02
C LEU A 292 17.00 -7.17 -22.77
N VAL A 293 16.07 -7.02 -21.81
CA VAL A 293 16.33 -6.41 -20.52
C VAL A 293 16.11 -7.47 -19.44
N PRO A 294 17.16 -7.90 -18.70
CA PRO A 294 17.00 -8.89 -17.66
C PRO A 294 16.20 -8.33 -16.49
N LYS A 295 15.24 -9.11 -15.97
CA LYS A 295 14.52 -8.77 -14.73
C LYS A 295 15.43 -9.02 -13.53
N PRO A 296 15.67 -8.03 -12.65
CA PRO A 296 16.41 -8.27 -11.41
C PRO A 296 15.73 -9.35 -10.56
N SER A 297 16.52 -10.27 -9.98
CA SER A 297 15.96 -11.25 -9.06
C SER A 297 15.59 -10.60 -7.72
N PRO A 298 14.57 -11.10 -7.00
CA PRO A 298 14.22 -10.58 -5.67
C PRO A 298 15.40 -10.62 -4.68
N GLU A 299 16.29 -11.62 -4.81
CA GLU A 299 17.51 -11.76 -4.00
C GLU A 299 18.53 -10.66 -4.29
N GLU A 300 18.69 -10.29 -5.56
CA GLU A 300 19.56 -9.19 -5.97
C GLU A 300 19.01 -7.85 -5.45
N LEU A 301 17.71 -7.62 -5.57
CA LEU A 301 17.06 -6.42 -5.02
C LEU A 301 17.20 -6.35 -3.49
N ALA A 302 17.02 -7.47 -2.80
CA ALA A 302 17.24 -7.55 -1.36
C ALA A 302 18.70 -7.24 -0.98
N ARG A 303 19.67 -7.66 -1.80
CA ARG A 303 21.10 -7.34 -1.61
C ARG A 303 21.38 -5.84 -1.78
N ARG A 304 20.77 -5.20 -2.79
CA ARG A 304 20.90 -3.75 -3.03
C ARG A 304 20.31 -2.95 -1.86
N VAL A 305 19.10 -3.30 -1.40
CA VAL A 305 18.50 -2.67 -0.21
C VAL A 305 19.35 -2.91 1.03
N LYS A 306 19.90 -4.12 1.22
CA LYS A 306 20.80 -4.42 2.34
C LYS A 306 22.11 -3.63 2.29
N ALA A 307 22.60 -3.27 1.11
CA ALA A 307 23.77 -2.41 0.95
C ALA A 307 23.48 -0.96 1.35
N LEU A 308 22.28 -0.46 1.06
CA LEU A 308 21.82 0.87 1.49
C LEU A 308 21.44 0.91 2.97
N ILE A 309 20.76 -0.13 3.46
CA ILE A 309 20.22 -0.25 4.82
C ILE A 309 20.54 -1.64 5.38
N PRO A 310 21.66 -1.78 6.11
CA PRO A 310 22.00 -3.02 6.78
C PRO A 310 20.94 -3.38 7.83
N PRO A 311 20.54 -4.67 7.94
CA PRO A 311 19.58 -5.08 8.94
C PRO A 311 20.20 -4.96 10.33
N LYS A 312 19.40 -4.54 11.31
CA LYS A 312 19.87 -4.44 12.69
C LYS A 312 20.32 -5.82 13.19
N PRO A 313 21.45 -5.90 13.92
CA PRO A 313 21.83 -7.14 14.58
C PRO A 313 20.70 -7.52 15.55
N LYS A 314 20.25 -8.78 15.47
CA LYS A 314 19.24 -9.29 16.40
C LYS A 314 19.75 -9.06 17.81
N ARG A 315 18.94 -8.39 18.64
CA ARG A 315 19.26 -8.18 20.06
C ARG A 315 19.63 -9.54 20.67
N PRO A 316 20.61 -9.60 21.58
CA PRO A 316 20.90 -10.83 22.30
C PRO A 316 19.58 -11.34 22.88
N ALA A 317 19.28 -12.62 22.66
CA ALA A 317 18.07 -13.21 23.20
C ALA A 317 17.98 -12.86 24.69
N GLY A 318 16.84 -12.35 25.13
CA GLY A 318 16.61 -12.01 26.53
C GLY A 318 16.93 -13.19 27.45
N PRO A 319 16.98 -12.98 28.78
CA PRO A 319 17.50 -13.96 29.71
C PRO A 319 16.88 -15.33 29.45
N SER A 320 17.74 -16.32 29.24
CA SER A 320 17.41 -17.73 29.07
C SER A 320 16.47 -18.19 30.19
N ARG A 321 15.73 -19.29 30.01
CA ARG A 321 14.87 -19.85 31.08
C ARG A 321 15.65 -20.05 32.39
N ALA A 322 16.93 -20.38 32.28
CA ALA A 322 17.88 -20.49 33.37
C ALA A 322 18.16 -19.16 34.08
N GLU A 323 18.36 -18.07 33.34
CA GLU A 323 18.57 -16.72 33.90
C GLU A 323 17.28 -16.15 34.50
N LYS A 324 16.12 -16.38 33.87
CA LYS A 324 14.81 -16.00 34.44
C LYS A 324 14.55 -16.70 35.78
N ALA A 325 14.88 -17.99 35.90
CA ALA A 325 14.75 -18.71 37.16
C ALA A 325 15.64 -18.13 38.29
N VAL A 326 16.83 -17.63 37.94
CA VAL A 326 17.74 -16.96 38.89
C VAL A 326 17.20 -15.58 39.29
N VAL A 327 16.71 -14.79 38.34
CA VAL A 327 16.07 -13.49 38.63
C VAL A 327 14.82 -13.67 39.49
N ASP A 328 13.95 -14.62 39.17
CA ASP A 328 12.78 -14.96 39.98
C ASP A 328 13.19 -15.30 41.43
N PHE A 329 14.28 -16.06 41.61
CA PHE A 329 14.80 -16.39 42.94
C PHE A 329 15.34 -15.15 43.67
N HIS A 330 16.11 -14.28 43.00
CA HIS A 330 16.58 -13.01 43.58
C HIS A 330 15.42 -12.13 44.03
N THR A 331 14.35 -12.03 43.23
CA THR A 331 13.13 -11.29 43.59
C THR A 331 12.48 -11.87 44.85
N GLN A 332 12.39 -13.20 44.98
CA GLN A 332 11.83 -13.81 46.20
C GLN A 332 12.73 -13.62 47.42
N VAL A 333 14.06 -13.61 47.25
CA VAL A 333 15.00 -13.24 48.33
C VAL A 333 14.76 -11.79 48.76
N GLY A 334 14.58 -10.86 47.82
CA GLY A 334 14.24 -9.46 48.12
C GLY A 334 12.92 -9.32 48.88
N ASN A 335 11.87 -10.02 48.46
CA ASN A 335 10.59 -10.04 49.16
C ASN A 335 10.71 -10.59 50.60
N ALA A 336 11.53 -11.62 50.80
CA ALA A 336 11.77 -12.17 52.13
C ALA A 336 12.54 -11.16 53.02
N VAL A 337 13.53 -10.46 52.48
CA VAL A 337 14.26 -9.40 53.20
C VAL A 337 13.33 -8.26 53.59
N ALA A 338 12.44 -7.83 52.68
CA ALA A 338 11.44 -6.81 52.96
C ALA A 338 10.49 -7.24 54.08
N ALA A 339 9.95 -8.46 54.03
CA ALA A 339 9.05 -9.00 55.06
C ALA A 339 9.72 -9.13 56.43
N VAL A 340 10.99 -9.54 56.46
CA VAL A 340 11.78 -9.62 57.71
C VAL A 340 12.07 -8.22 58.25
N SER A 341 12.39 -7.26 57.38
CA SER A 341 12.69 -5.87 57.76
C SER A 341 11.45 -5.14 58.28
N GLU A 342 10.29 -5.34 57.64
CA GLU A 342 9.00 -4.82 58.09
C GLU A 342 8.63 -5.39 59.45
N GLN A 343 8.74 -6.71 59.64
CA GLN A 343 8.46 -7.35 60.94
C GLN A 343 9.42 -6.85 62.03
N PHE A 344 10.69 -6.62 61.69
CA PHE A 344 11.66 -6.06 62.60
C PHE A 344 11.30 -4.62 62.99
N ALA A 345 10.88 -3.80 62.02
CA ALA A 345 10.44 -2.43 62.27
C ALA A 345 9.15 -2.36 63.11
N GLU A 346 8.20 -3.28 62.91
CA GLU A 346 6.98 -3.37 63.73
C GLU A 346 7.29 -3.69 65.20
N LEU A 347 8.26 -4.58 65.45
CA LEU A 347 8.60 -5.02 66.81
C LEU A 347 9.52 -4.04 67.53
N PHE A 348 10.44 -3.39 66.82
CA PHE A 348 11.53 -2.61 67.43
C PHE A 348 11.67 -1.17 66.92
N GLY A 349 10.92 -0.75 65.91
CA GLY A 349 11.11 0.54 65.20
C GLY A 349 10.69 1.79 65.98
N ALA A 350 9.84 1.67 67.01
CA ALA A 350 9.36 2.81 67.80
C ALA A 350 10.11 3.03 69.13
N ASN A 351 10.86 2.04 69.64
CA ASN A 351 11.48 2.08 70.98
C ASN A 351 12.96 1.66 70.93
N SER A 352 13.85 2.63 70.70
CA SER A 352 15.30 2.41 70.61
C SER A 352 15.95 1.91 71.93
N GLU A 353 15.32 2.16 73.09
CA GLU A 353 15.81 1.75 74.41
C GLU A 353 15.70 0.24 74.70
N LEU A 354 14.76 -0.47 74.05
CA LEU A 354 14.62 -1.93 74.21
C LEU A 354 15.77 -2.69 73.51
N GLN A 355 16.33 -2.10 72.46
CA GLN A 355 17.32 -2.71 71.57
C GLN A 355 18.71 -2.84 72.22
N GLU A 356 19.06 -1.97 73.17
CA GLU A 356 20.33 -2.04 73.92
C GLU A 356 20.33 -3.11 75.02
N SER A 357 19.15 -3.61 75.42
CA SER A 357 18.99 -4.55 76.55
C SER A 357 18.93 -6.03 76.17
N LEU A 358 18.74 -6.34 74.87
CA LEU A 358 18.49 -7.70 74.37
C LEU A 358 19.72 -8.28 73.66
N SER A 359 19.98 -9.58 73.86
CA SER A 359 21.01 -10.29 73.10
C SER A 359 20.56 -10.54 71.66
N LYS A 360 21.50 -10.69 70.72
CA LYS A 360 21.19 -11.00 69.31
C LYS A 360 20.34 -12.27 69.15
N GLU A 361 20.50 -13.23 70.05
CA GLU A 361 19.74 -14.49 70.05
C GLU A 361 18.29 -14.28 70.49
N GLN A 362 18.04 -13.36 71.43
CA GLN A 362 16.70 -12.99 71.89
C GLN A 362 15.94 -12.21 70.81
N ILE A 363 16.61 -11.23 70.18
CA ILE A 363 16.04 -10.46 69.06
C ILE A 363 15.63 -11.40 67.92
N LEU A 364 16.51 -12.34 67.56
CA LEU A 364 16.22 -13.31 66.50
C LEU A 364 15.04 -14.23 66.87
N ALA A 365 14.95 -14.67 68.13
CA ALA A 365 13.84 -15.50 68.60
C ALA A 365 12.49 -14.76 68.55
N GLU A 366 12.46 -13.47 68.91
CA GLU A 366 11.24 -12.66 68.87
C GLU A 366 10.80 -12.34 67.43
N VAL A 367 11.73 -11.97 66.54
CA VAL A 367 11.44 -11.74 65.12
C VAL A 367 10.94 -13.03 64.46
N MET A 368 11.58 -14.16 64.72
CA MET A 368 11.12 -15.46 64.22
C MET A 368 9.76 -15.86 64.80
N GLY A 369 9.49 -15.53 66.07
CA GLY A 369 8.17 -15.70 66.68
C GLY A 369 7.11 -14.88 65.96
N GLY A 370 7.36 -13.58 65.74
CA GLY A 370 6.47 -12.67 65.03
C GLY A 370 6.17 -13.10 63.59
N LEU A 371 7.21 -13.51 62.84
CA LEU A 371 7.06 -13.99 61.46
C LEU A 371 6.24 -15.28 61.35
N ASN A 372 6.30 -16.16 62.35
CA ASN A 372 5.52 -17.40 62.38
C ASN A 372 4.05 -17.13 62.77
N VAL A 373 3.80 -16.22 63.69
CA VAL A 373 2.43 -15.85 64.11
C VAL A 373 1.71 -15.05 63.04
N SER A 374 2.40 -14.14 62.33
CA SER A 374 1.83 -13.35 61.24
C SER A 374 1.60 -14.15 59.95
N GLY A 375 2.12 -15.39 59.88
CA GLY A 375 2.06 -16.22 58.66
C GLY A 375 3.02 -15.76 57.54
N ARG A 376 3.69 -14.62 57.69
CA ARG A 376 4.66 -14.08 56.70
C ARG A 376 5.79 -15.08 56.41
N TYR A 377 6.29 -15.79 57.43
CA TYR A 377 7.30 -16.85 57.27
C TYR A 377 6.86 -17.94 56.31
N PHE A 378 5.61 -18.41 56.45
CA PHE A 378 5.07 -19.46 55.61
C PHE A 378 4.92 -18.98 54.16
N THR A 379 4.45 -17.74 53.98
CA THR A 379 4.25 -17.13 52.66
C THR A 379 5.54 -17.04 51.86
N PHE A 380 6.59 -16.39 52.39
CA PHE A 380 7.84 -16.27 51.62
C PHE A 380 8.58 -17.61 51.49
N LYS A 381 8.43 -18.53 52.45
CA LYS A 381 9.00 -19.89 52.36
C LYS A 381 8.42 -20.69 51.19
N GLU A 382 7.11 -20.66 50.98
CA GLU A 382 6.49 -21.34 49.84
C GLU A 382 6.84 -20.66 48.50
N GLN A 383 6.94 -19.32 48.46
CA GLN A 383 7.36 -18.61 47.25
C GLN A 383 8.82 -18.90 46.86
N ILE A 384 9.74 -18.91 47.85
CA ILE A 384 11.14 -19.31 47.63
C ILE A 384 11.21 -20.76 47.15
N LYS A 385 10.41 -21.67 47.72
CA LYS A 385 10.37 -23.07 47.29
C LYS A 385 9.96 -23.20 45.82
N LEU A 386 8.96 -22.44 45.35
CA LEU A 386 8.58 -22.42 43.93
C LEU A 386 9.71 -21.92 43.03
N ALA A 387 10.42 -20.86 43.46
CA ALA A 387 11.58 -20.35 42.73
C ALA A 387 12.75 -21.35 42.69
N VAL A 388 13.01 -22.06 43.79
CA VAL A 388 14.02 -23.13 43.86
C VAL A 388 13.68 -24.29 42.92
N VAL A 389 12.39 -24.67 42.82
CA VAL A 389 11.94 -25.70 41.86
C VAL A 389 12.21 -25.26 40.42
N LYS A 390 11.98 -23.97 40.10
CA LYS A 390 12.33 -23.40 38.79
C LYS A 390 13.85 -23.45 38.54
N ILE A 391 14.68 -23.12 39.53
CA ILE A 391 16.16 -23.25 39.42
C ILE A 391 16.57 -24.71 39.13
N VAL A 392 16.03 -25.66 39.89
CA VAL A 392 16.35 -27.09 39.71
C VAL A 392 15.96 -27.57 38.31
N ARG A 393 14.80 -27.15 37.80
CA ARG A 393 14.31 -27.52 36.47
C ARG A 393 15.09 -26.84 35.36
N ASP A 394 15.21 -25.52 35.40
CA ASP A 394 15.59 -24.70 34.25
C ASP A 394 17.08 -24.34 34.24
N LYS A 395 17.72 -24.17 35.41
CA LYS A 395 19.16 -23.87 35.53
C LYS A 395 19.99 -25.14 35.72
N MET A 396 19.54 -26.05 36.58
CA MET A 396 20.24 -27.32 36.85
C MET A 396 19.82 -28.46 35.91
N GLN A 397 18.85 -28.21 35.01
CA GLN A 397 18.34 -29.14 33.98
C GLN A 397 17.92 -30.51 34.53
N ARG A 398 17.36 -30.55 35.76
CA ARG A 398 16.91 -31.80 36.39
C ARG A 398 15.39 -31.92 36.34
N SER A 399 14.92 -32.82 35.48
CA SER A 399 13.49 -33.14 35.31
C SER A 399 13.10 -34.54 35.82
N LYS A 400 14.08 -35.41 36.15
CA LYS A 400 13.84 -36.79 36.61
C LYS A 400 14.11 -36.95 38.12
N PRO A 401 13.32 -37.76 38.84
CA PRO A 401 13.56 -38.03 40.26
C PRO A 401 14.83 -38.88 40.46
N LEU A 402 15.61 -38.56 41.49
CA LEU A 402 16.79 -39.31 41.91
C LEU A 402 16.36 -40.49 42.80
N THR A 403 16.82 -41.69 42.47
CA THR A 403 16.46 -42.94 43.20
C THR A 403 17.54 -43.37 44.19
N ASP A 404 18.80 -42.94 44.01
CA ASP A 404 19.92 -43.31 44.88
C ASP A 404 20.09 -42.34 46.07
N PRO A 405 20.10 -42.82 47.32
CA PRO A 405 20.25 -41.96 48.51
C PRO A 405 21.56 -41.16 48.57
N GLN A 406 22.63 -41.62 47.92
CA GLN A 406 23.93 -40.95 47.93
C GLN A 406 23.98 -39.83 46.89
N GLU A 407 23.45 -40.06 45.70
CA GLU A 407 23.24 -39.03 44.67
C GLU A 407 22.32 -37.90 45.14
N VAL A 408 21.25 -38.21 45.89
CA VAL A 408 20.36 -37.20 46.48
C VAL A 408 21.12 -36.27 47.43
N LYS A 409 21.95 -36.83 48.31
CA LYS A 409 22.75 -36.03 49.26
C LYS A 409 23.77 -35.15 48.57
N GLU A 410 24.45 -35.66 47.55
CA GLU A 410 25.42 -34.89 46.77
C GLU A 410 24.74 -33.74 46.01
N PHE A 411 23.58 -34.02 45.40
CA PHE A 411 22.81 -33.01 44.67
C PHE A 411 22.25 -31.92 45.60
N VAL A 412 21.69 -32.29 46.75
CA VAL A 412 21.18 -31.32 47.74
C VAL A 412 22.31 -30.44 48.27
N SER A 413 23.50 -31.00 48.48
CA SER A 413 24.67 -30.22 48.92
C SER A 413 25.09 -29.20 47.85
N LYS A 414 25.13 -29.61 46.58
CA LYS A 414 25.43 -28.72 45.44
C LYS A 414 24.36 -27.63 45.26
N LEU A 415 23.09 -27.99 45.37
CA LEU A 415 21.97 -27.04 45.30
C LEU A 415 22.04 -26.03 46.44
N TYR A 416 22.33 -26.48 47.66
CA TYR A 416 22.46 -25.59 48.82
C TYR A 416 23.57 -24.55 48.62
N VAL A 417 24.77 -24.97 48.21
CA VAL A 417 25.90 -24.05 47.92
C VAL A 417 25.49 -23.03 46.88
N TYR A 418 24.89 -23.48 45.77
CA TYR A 418 24.43 -22.59 44.70
C TYR A 418 23.39 -21.56 45.16
N LEU A 419 22.37 -22.00 45.92
CA LEU A 419 21.33 -21.09 46.42
C LEU A 419 21.88 -20.08 47.41
N VAL A 420 22.84 -20.46 48.24
CA VAL A 420 23.52 -19.55 49.18
C VAL A 420 24.35 -18.51 48.43
N ASP A 421 25.10 -18.91 47.41
CA ASP A 421 25.87 -18.00 46.57
C ASP A 421 24.95 -16.98 45.87
N GLU A 422 23.88 -17.44 45.23
CA GLU A 422 22.91 -16.56 44.56
C GLU A 422 22.13 -15.67 45.54
N MET A 423 21.86 -16.15 46.75
CA MET A 423 21.27 -15.34 47.83
C MET A 423 22.22 -14.21 48.22
N HIS A 424 23.53 -14.47 48.34
CA HIS A 424 24.52 -13.42 48.61
C HIS A 424 24.60 -12.40 47.48
N VAL A 425 24.51 -12.83 46.22
CA VAL A 425 24.44 -11.92 45.06
C VAL A 425 23.20 -11.03 45.16
N ALA A 426 22.04 -11.61 45.45
CA ALA A 426 20.79 -10.86 45.62
C ALA A 426 20.86 -9.85 46.78
N LEU A 427 21.36 -10.28 47.94
CA LEU A 427 21.52 -9.43 49.13
C LEU A 427 22.50 -8.28 48.87
N ASN A 428 23.67 -8.58 48.27
CA ASN A 428 24.63 -7.55 47.90
C ASN A 428 24.03 -6.54 46.92
N LYS A 429 23.17 -6.97 45.99
CA LYS A 429 22.48 -6.06 45.07
C LYS A 429 21.48 -5.16 45.80
N ILE A 430 20.71 -5.70 46.75
CA ILE A 430 19.73 -4.94 47.56
C ILE A 430 20.41 -3.87 48.42
N TYR A 431 21.56 -4.20 49.03
CA TYR A 431 22.28 -3.28 49.92
C TYR A 431 23.33 -2.41 49.21
N SER A 432 23.56 -2.59 47.90
CA SER A 432 24.55 -1.82 47.12
C SER A 432 23.94 -0.79 46.15
N SER A 433 22.62 -0.74 45.96
CA SER A 433 22.02 0.23 45.05
C SER A 433 21.66 1.54 45.75
N ASP A 434 22.61 2.48 45.77
CA ASP A 434 22.25 3.89 45.58
C ASP A 434 21.77 4.05 44.11
N VAL A 435 20.60 4.66 43.95
CA VAL A 435 19.95 5.11 42.69
C VAL A 435 19.40 4.02 41.76
N ALA A 436 18.10 3.77 41.91
CA ALA A 436 17.15 3.73 40.80
C ALA A 436 15.74 3.96 41.36
N GLU A 437 15.33 5.23 41.44
CA GLU A 437 13.92 5.57 41.29
C GLU A 437 13.49 5.06 39.92
N ASP A 438 12.48 4.19 39.88
CA ASP A 438 11.52 4.08 38.77
C ASP A 438 10.52 2.98 39.12
N CYS A 439 9.52 3.36 39.91
CA CYS A 439 8.22 2.71 39.87
C CYS A 439 7.18 3.75 40.31
N THR A 440 6.90 4.71 39.44
CA THR A 440 5.60 5.36 39.49
C THR A 440 4.61 4.38 38.89
N ASP A 441 3.70 3.88 39.74
CA ASP A 441 2.52 3.10 39.34
C ASP A 441 1.56 3.99 38.52
N GLY A 442 1.98 4.38 37.32
CA GLY A 442 1.12 4.95 36.30
C GLY A 442 0.33 3.84 35.60
N ILE A 443 -0.92 4.11 35.23
CA ILE A 443 -1.71 3.20 34.39
C ILE A 443 -0.91 2.94 33.12
N LYS A 444 -0.53 1.68 32.88
CA LYS A 444 0.11 1.28 31.63
C LYS A 444 -0.93 1.33 30.51
N LEU A 445 -0.96 2.43 29.76
CA LEU A 445 -1.77 2.57 28.56
C LEU A 445 -1.48 1.41 27.58
N GLU A 446 -2.52 0.89 26.92
CA GLU A 446 -2.35 -0.14 25.90
C GLU A 446 -1.69 0.42 24.62
N SER A 447 -1.08 -0.44 23.82
CA SER A 447 -0.37 0.01 22.60
C SER A 447 -1.32 0.59 21.55
N SER A 448 -2.55 0.08 21.48
CA SER A 448 -3.62 0.64 20.64
C SER A 448 -4.05 2.04 21.11
N GLN A 449 -4.16 2.23 22.42
CA GLN A 449 -4.51 3.52 23.03
C GLN A 449 -3.42 4.57 22.81
N LEU A 450 -2.15 4.20 23.02
CA LEU A 450 -1.01 5.08 22.73
C LEU A 450 -0.98 5.52 21.25
N ARG A 451 -1.23 4.59 20.33
CA ARG A 451 -1.31 4.90 18.90
C ARG A 451 -2.48 5.84 18.59
N HIS A 452 -3.62 5.63 19.22
CA HIS A 452 -4.79 6.51 19.08
C HIS A 452 -4.49 7.92 19.61
N PHE A 453 -3.88 8.05 20.79
CA PHE A 453 -3.49 9.34 21.36
C PHE A 453 -2.42 10.05 20.55
N ALA A 454 -1.49 9.30 19.93
CA ALA A 454 -0.52 9.88 19.00
C ALA A 454 -1.19 10.53 17.79
N LYS A 455 -2.20 9.86 17.20
CA LYS A 455 -2.99 10.41 16.09
C LYS A 455 -3.82 11.62 16.52
N GLU A 456 -4.50 11.54 17.66
CA GLU A 456 -5.26 12.69 18.21
C GLU A 456 -4.35 13.90 18.45
N ALA A 457 -3.17 13.69 19.03
CA ALA A 457 -2.16 14.73 19.24
C ALA A 457 -1.64 15.32 17.91
N GLN A 458 -1.46 14.50 16.88
CA GLN A 458 -1.08 14.95 15.53
C GLN A 458 -2.14 15.90 14.95
N LEU A 459 -3.42 15.56 15.11
CA LEU A 459 -4.55 16.28 14.51
C LEU A 459 -4.91 17.56 15.28
N THR A 460 -4.58 17.61 16.56
CA THR A 460 -4.66 18.82 17.41
C THR A 460 -3.42 19.70 17.32
N SER A 461 -2.47 19.38 16.43
CA SER A 461 -1.18 20.10 16.26
C SER A 461 -0.24 20.05 17.47
N ASN A 462 -0.50 19.17 18.44
CA ASN A 462 0.34 18.92 19.61
C ASN A 462 1.48 17.93 19.28
N TYR A 463 2.33 18.31 18.32
CA TYR A 463 3.36 17.42 17.75
C TYR A 463 4.36 16.88 18.78
N GLN A 464 4.68 17.64 19.82
CA GLN A 464 5.61 17.22 20.87
C GLN A 464 5.08 16.00 21.64
N GLN A 465 3.79 16.02 21.99
CA GLN A 465 3.14 14.93 22.68
C GLN A 465 2.98 13.70 21.78
N ALA A 466 2.65 13.92 20.50
CA ALA A 466 2.60 12.84 19.51
C ALA A 466 3.96 12.11 19.39
N VAL A 467 5.07 12.86 19.39
CA VAL A 467 6.42 12.28 19.39
C VAL A 467 6.68 11.43 20.64
N GLN A 468 6.27 11.89 21.83
CA GLN A 468 6.44 11.12 23.07
C GLN A 468 5.68 9.78 23.02
N TYR A 469 4.44 9.78 22.54
CA TYR A 469 3.66 8.56 22.38
C TYR A 469 4.28 7.57 21.39
N TYR A 470 4.77 8.05 20.24
CA TYR A 470 5.48 7.19 19.29
C TYR A 470 6.82 6.67 19.83
N GLN A 471 7.56 7.51 20.57
CA GLN A 471 8.79 7.08 21.24
C GLN A 471 8.49 5.93 22.22
N GLU A 472 7.45 6.07 23.04
CA GLU A 472 7.03 5.03 23.97
C GLU A 472 6.63 3.73 23.25
N LEU A 473 5.87 3.83 22.15
CA LEU A 473 5.48 2.68 21.33
C LEU A 473 6.70 1.93 20.77
N VAL A 474 7.69 2.66 20.25
CA VAL A 474 8.92 2.08 19.69
C VAL A 474 9.80 1.47 20.77
N VAL A 475 9.83 2.04 21.97
CA VAL A 475 10.57 1.47 23.12
C VAL A 475 9.91 0.17 23.60
N ARG A 476 8.58 0.13 23.66
CA ARG A 476 7.79 -1.05 24.06
C ARG A 476 7.89 -2.18 23.04
N HIS A 477 7.81 -1.85 21.75
CA HIS A 477 7.81 -2.80 20.63
C HIS A 477 8.93 -2.48 19.62
N PRO A 478 10.19 -2.75 19.98
CA PRO A 478 11.35 -2.37 19.15
C PRO A 478 11.44 -3.13 17.83
N ASP A 479 10.80 -4.30 17.75
CA ASP A 479 10.81 -5.20 16.60
C ASP A 479 9.63 -4.96 15.63
N GLU A 480 8.69 -4.08 15.99
CA GLU A 480 7.53 -3.73 15.16
C GLU A 480 7.87 -2.53 14.24
N PRO A 481 7.98 -2.71 12.91
CA PRO A 481 8.31 -1.61 12.01
C PRO A 481 7.15 -0.62 11.80
N LEU A 482 5.90 -1.02 12.04
CA LEU A 482 4.74 -0.17 11.83
C LEU A 482 4.81 1.14 12.65
N TYR A 483 5.19 1.06 13.92
CA TYR A 483 5.27 2.25 14.78
C TYR A 483 6.36 3.23 14.33
N LYS A 484 7.49 2.72 13.82
CA LYS A 484 8.55 3.55 13.25
C LYS A 484 8.13 4.18 11.94
N PHE A 485 7.36 3.47 11.13
CA PHE A 485 6.76 3.99 9.91
C PHE A 485 5.79 5.14 10.22
N GLU A 486 4.83 4.94 11.12
CA GLU A 486 3.88 6.00 11.49
C GLU A 486 4.57 7.22 12.11
N TRP A 487 5.61 6.99 12.91
CA TRP A 487 6.43 8.07 13.47
C TRP A 487 7.19 8.84 12.37
N GLY A 488 7.67 8.15 11.34
CA GLY A 488 8.23 8.78 10.15
C GLY A 488 7.21 9.66 9.42
N SER A 489 5.96 9.20 9.33
CA SER A 489 4.87 9.96 8.70
C SER A 489 4.48 11.20 9.51
N LEU A 490 4.58 11.15 10.85
CA LEU A 490 4.49 12.35 11.69
C LEU A 490 5.59 13.37 11.34
N TYR A 491 6.84 12.92 11.16
CA TYR A 491 7.93 13.83 10.75
C TYR A 491 7.77 14.37 9.32
N MET A 492 7.17 13.60 8.41
CA MET A 492 6.75 14.09 7.09
C MET A 492 5.75 15.26 7.21
N LEU A 493 4.76 15.14 8.11
CA LEU A 493 3.81 16.22 8.40
C LEU A 493 4.48 17.46 9.03
N ILE A 494 5.40 17.26 9.98
CA ILE A 494 6.14 18.35 10.63
C ILE A 494 7.06 19.07 9.62
N GLY A 495 7.46 18.39 8.54
CA GLY A 495 8.42 18.89 7.55
C GLY A 495 9.88 18.57 7.88
N ASP A 496 10.14 17.74 8.90
CA ASP A 496 11.49 17.25 9.24
C ASP A 496 11.79 15.97 8.44
N TYR A 497 12.06 16.15 7.14
CA TYR A 497 12.29 15.03 6.20
C TYR A 497 13.53 14.20 6.56
N MET A 498 14.49 14.76 7.30
CA MET A 498 15.68 14.05 7.75
C MET A 498 15.34 13.03 8.82
N LYS A 499 14.57 13.41 9.86
CA LYS A 499 14.10 12.45 10.86
C LYS A 499 13.11 11.45 10.26
N ALA A 500 12.26 11.88 9.33
CA ALA A 500 11.39 10.96 8.60
C ALA A 500 12.19 9.86 7.89
N LYS A 501 13.27 10.25 7.18
CA LYS A 501 14.19 9.30 6.54
C LYS A 501 14.78 8.31 7.55
N GLU A 502 15.25 8.78 8.70
CA GLU A 502 15.81 7.93 9.75
C GLU A 502 14.79 6.92 10.28
N CYS A 503 13.56 7.35 10.54
CA CYS A 503 12.46 6.50 10.98
C CYS A 503 12.13 5.40 9.95
N TYR A 504 12.00 5.76 8.67
CA TYR A 504 11.75 4.78 7.61
C TYR A 504 12.93 3.82 7.40
N HIS A 505 14.17 4.33 7.47
CA HIS A 505 15.36 3.50 7.41
C HIS A 505 15.43 2.52 8.60
N ASP A 506 15.07 2.96 9.81
CA ASP A 506 15.01 2.09 10.98
C ASP A 506 13.94 0.99 10.80
N ALA A 507 12.74 1.35 10.31
CA ALA A 507 11.69 0.39 9.99
C ALA A 507 12.19 -0.69 9.00
N VAL A 508 12.84 -0.29 7.91
CA VAL A 508 13.43 -1.22 6.92
C VAL A 508 14.59 -2.03 7.51
N SER A 509 15.40 -1.44 8.40
CA SER A 509 16.49 -2.14 9.09
C SER A 509 15.98 -3.23 10.05
N THR A 510 14.75 -3.06 10.56
CA THR A 510 14.06 -4.01 11.44
C THR A 510 13.43 -5.12 10.60
N GLN A 511 12.66 -4.75 9.56
CA GLN A 511 12.06 -5.66 8.61
C GLN A 511 12.30 -5.19 7.18
N GLN A 512 13.22 -5.87 6.47
CA GLN A 512 13.59 -5.53 5.08
C GLN A 512 12.47 -5.77 4.06
N THR A 513 11.35 -6.37 4.47
CA THR A 513 10.17 -6.64 3.64
C THR A 513 8.99 -5.76 3.99
N HIS A 514 9.15 -4.74 4.86
CA HIS A 514 8.06 -3.84 5.21
C HIS A 514 7.76 -2.87 4.06
N GLN A 515 6.75 -3.21 3.25
CA GLN A 515 6.44 -2.56 1.98
C GLN A 515 6.11 -1.06 2.12
N PRO A 516 5.29 -0.59 3.08
CA PRO A 516 5.01 0.84 3.24
C PRO A 516 6.26 1.68 3.51
N SER A 517 7.19 1.17 4.34
CA SER A 517 8.45 1.87 4.60
C SER A 517 9.37 1.89 3.39
N LEU A 518 9.41 0.83 2.58
CA LEU A 518 10.18 0.83 1.33
C LEU A 518 9.63 1.87 0.35
N MET A 519 8.31 1.95 0.21
CA MET A 519 7.66 2.98 -0.61
C MET A 519 8.01 4.39 -0.12
N MET A 520 7.91 4.64 1.19
CA MET A 520 8.25 5.96 1.76
C MET A 520 9.75 6.27 1.71
N CYS A 521 10.64 5.28 1.83
CA CYS A 521 12.07 5.46 1.55
C CYS A 521 12.29 5.88 0.09
N GLY A 522 11.55 5.29 -0.85
CA GLY A 522 11.55 5.69 -2.26
C GLY A 522 11.10 7.13 -2.45
N VAL A 523 9.95 7.50 -1.89
CA VAL A 523 9.39 8.86 -1.94
C VAL A 523 10.34 9.89 -1.33
N VAL A 524 10.89 9.62 -0.14
CA VAL A 524 11.84 10.50 0.53
C VAL A 524 13.16 10.59 -0.27
N ALA A 525 13.61 9.51 -0.91
CA ALA A 525 14.76 9.57 -1.80
C ALA A 525 14.51 10.45 -3.04
N VAL A 526 13.29 10.46 -3.60
CA VAL A 526 12.89 11.41 -4.65
C VAL A 526 12.92 12.85 -4.16
N LEU A 527 12.42 13.12 -2.94
CA LEU A 527 12.48 14.45 -2.31
C LEU A 527 13.93 14.95 -2.16
N PHE A 528 14.89 14.04 -1.97
CA PHE A 528 16.32 14.34 -1.91
C PHE A 528 17.04 14.24 -3.27
N GLU A 529 16.31 14.12 -4.39
CA GLU A 529 16.84 13.98 -5.76
C GLU A 529 17.77 12.76 -5.95
N ARG A 530 17.65 11.73 -5.09
CA ARG A 530 18.43 10.50 -5.15
C ARG A 530 17.68 9.40 -5.91
N TYR A 531 17.46 9.62 -7.20
CA TYR A 531 16.64 8.75 -8.03
C TYR A 531 17.11 7.29 -8.08
N ASN A 532 18.43 7.03 -8.03
CA ASN A 532 18.97 5.66 -8.00
C ASN A 532 18.64 4.90 -6.69
N GLU A 533 18.68 5.60 -5.54
CA GLU A 533 18.24 5.03 -4.26
C GLU A 533 16.72 4.79 -4.32
N ALA A 534 15.96 5.74 -4.86
CA ALA A 534 14.51 5.64 -5.00
C ALA A 534 14.08 4.43 -5.84
N LEU A 535 14.71 4.23 -7.01
CA LEU A 535 14.50 3.06 -7.87
C LEU A 535 14.77 1.76 -7.11
N THR A 536 15.88 1.70 -6.36
CA THR A 536 16.23 0.49 -5.59
C THR A 536 15.16 0.12 -4.56
N PHE A 537 14.61 1.12 -3.85
CA PHE A 537 13.56 0.87 -2.86
C PHE A 537 12.22 0.51 -3.50
N LEU A 538 11.82 1.20 -4.57
CA LEU A 538 10.56 0.92 -5.26
C LEU A 538 10.62 -0.43 -6.01
N GLU A 539 11.73 -0.77 -6.68
CA GLU A 539 11.95 -2.11 -7.27
C GLU A 539 11.82 -3.21 -6.22
N ARG A 540 12.36 -2.97 -5.02
CA ARG A 540 12.15 -3.93 -3.94
C ARG A 540 10.67 -4.00 -3.56
N ALA A 541 9.98 -2.87 -3.40
CA ALA A 541 8.57 -2.83 -3.01
C ALA A 541 7.63 -3.53 -4.02
N THR A 542 7.90 -3.43 -5.32
CA THR A 542 7.13 -4.12 -6.38
C THR A 542 7.45 -5.61 -6.50
N SER A 543 8.57 -6.06 -5.94
CA SER A 543 8.97 -7.47 -5.89
C SER A 543 8.47 -8.24 -4.66
N LEU A 544 7.75 -7.59 -3.75
CA LEU A 544 7.22 -8.18 -2.53
C LEU A 544 5.81 -8.75 -2.74
N GLU A 545 5.46 -9.73 -1.92
CA GLU A 545 4.14 -10.35 -1.86
C GLU A 545 3.44 -9.93 -0.54
N PRO A 546 2.17 -9.51 -0.56
CA PRO A 546 1.31 -9.33 -1.74
C PRO A 546 1.74 -8.14 -2.64
N PRO A 547 1.42 -8.17 -3.94
CA PRO A 547 1.70 -7.06 -4.85
C PRO A 547 0.89 -5.82 -4.43
N SER A 548 1.45 -4.63 -4.59
CA SER A 548 0.82 -3.35 -4.22
C SER A 548 0.62 -2.48 -5.46
N VAL A 549 -0.62 -2.01 -5.64
CA VAL A 549 -1.00 -1.03 -6.68
C VAL A 549 -0.21 0.27 -6.49
N GLU A 550 -0.05 0.71 -5.24
CA GLU A 550 0.66 1.93 -4.87
C GLU A 550 2.14 1.83 -5.22
N ALA A 551 2.80 0.69 -4.94
CA ALA A 551 4.22 0.49 -5.25
C ALA A 551 4.50 0.59 -6.76
N TRP A 552 3.67 -0.03 -7.59
CA TRP A 552 3.80 0.03 -9.04
C TRP A 552 3.47 1.42 -9.60
N THR A 553 2.44 2.08 -9.07
CA THR A 553 2.10 3.45 -9.48
C THR A 553 3.21 4.43 -9.12
N LEU A 554 3.77 4.35 -7.91
CA LEU A 554 4.93 5.16 -7.49
C LEU A 554 6.15 4.93 -8.37
N MET A 555 6.40 3.67 -8.79
CA MET A 555 7.46 3.39 -9.75
C MET A 555 7.21 4.06 -11.11
N GLY A 556 5.97 3.98 -11.62
CA GLY A 556 5.60 4.63 -12.87
C GLY A 556 5.78 6.14 -12.81
N LEU A 557 5.35 6.77 -11.71
CA LEU A 557 5.55 8.20 -11.45
C LEU A 557 7.04 8.58 -11.38
N LEU A 558 7.88 7.76 -10.74
CA LEU A 558 9.33 7.97 -10.72
C LEU A 558 9.91 7.92 -12.14
N HIS A 559 9.56 6.92 -12.95
CA HIS A 559 10.04 6.81 -14.32
C HIS A 559 9.56 7.98 -15.21
N LEU A 560 8.34 8.49 -15.00
CA LEU A 560 7.89 9.71 -15.69
C LEU A 560 8.73 10.92 -15.30
N SER A 561 9.08 11.06 -14.01
CA SER A 561 9.95 12.15 -13.55
C SER A 561 11.36 12.07 -14.14
N LEU A 562 11.82 10.86 -14.50
CA LEU A 562 13.08 10.61 -15.19
C LEU A 562 12.98 10.76 -16.72
N ASN A 563 11.79 11.08 -17.25
CA ASN A 563 11.49 11.22 -18.68
C ASN A 563 11.80 9.94 -19.50
N GLU A 564 11.60 8.78 -18.89
CA GLU A 564 11.74 7.50 -19.58
C GLU A 564 10.43 7.15 -20.28
N ALA A 565 10.49 6.89 -21.59
CA ALA A 565 9.29 6.82 -22.43
C ALA A 565 8.39 5.59 -22.18
N PHE A 566 8.96 4.45 -21.73
CA PHE A 566 8.26 3.15 -21.79
C PHE A 566 8.06 2.47 -20.43
N LEU A 567 8.96 2.67 -19.47
CA LEU A 567 8.84 2.08 -18.14
C LEU A 567 7.63 2.58 -17.34
N PRO A 568 7.16 3.84 -17.48
CA PRO A 568 5.93 4.28 -16.85
C PRO A 568 4.69 3.51 -17.28
N GLU A 569 4.50 3.35 -18.60
CA GLU A 569 3.33 2.68 -19.17
C GLU A 569 3.23 1.25 -18.66
N ARG A 570 4.36 0.55 -18.62
CA ARG A 570 4.45 -0.79 -18.02
C ARG A 570 4.02 -0.78 -16.56
N ALA A 571 4.59 0.12 -15.76
CA ALA A 571 4.33 0.16 -14.33
C ALA A 571 2.84 0.42 -14.04
N PHE A 572 2.21 1.33 -14.80
CA PHE A 572 0.77 1.58 -14.70
C PHE A 572 -0.08 0.42 -15.21
N LEU A 573 0.38 -0.32 -16.23
CA LEU A 573 -0.32 -1.51 -16.71
C LEU A 573 -0.32 -2.63 -15.65
N GLU A 574 0.81 -2.87 -14.99
CA GLU A 574 0.92 -3.83 -13.89
C GLU A 574 0.06 -3.39 -12.68
N ALA A 575 0.06 -2.09 -12.34
CA ALA A 575 -0.80 -1.55 -11.30
C ALA A 575 -2.29 -1.77 -11.60
N LYS A 576 -2.73 -1.52 -12.86
CA LYS A 576 -4.12 -1.74 -13.29
C LYS A 576 -4.51 -3.22 -13.25
N LYS A 577 -3.58 -4.10 -13.61
CA LYS A 577 -3.79 -5.55 -13.54
C LYS A 577 -4.05 -5.99 -12.09
N ILE A 578 -3.19 -5.58 -11.16
CA ILE A 578 -3.34 -5.90 -9.72
C ILE A 578 -4.67 -5.36 -9.19
N LEU A 579 -5.00 -4.11 -9.53
CA LEU A 579 -6.28 -3.50 -9.13
C LEU A 579 -7.49 -4.29 -9.66
N GLY A 580 -7.46 -4.72 -10.93
CA GLY A 580 -8.52 -5.55 -11.50
C GLY A 580 -8.66 -6.91 -10.81
N GLU A 581 -7.54 -7.52 -10.39
CA GLU A 581 -7.54 -8.75 -9.60
C GLU A 581 -8.12 -8.52 -8.18
N GLU A 582 -7.77 -7.42 -7.52
CA GLU A 582 -8.33 -7.03 -6.21
C GLU A 582 -9.83 -6.74 -6.27
N GLU A 583 -10.31 -6.09 -7.33
CA GLU A 583 -11.73 -5.81 -7.54
C GLU A 583 -12.52 -7.09 -7.84
N ALA A 584 -11.97 -8.00 -8.65
CA ALA A 584 -12.57 -9.30 -8.92
C ALA A 584 -12.68 -10.15 -7.64
N ASN A 585 -11.61 -10.17 -6.83
CA ASN A 585 -11.62 -10.88 -5.55
C ASN A 585 -12.65 -10.30 -4.56
N ARG A 586 -12.81 -8.97 -4.51
CA ARG A 586 -13.85 -8.32 -3.70
C ARG A 586 -15.26 -8.67 -4.19
N ALA A 587 -15.51 -8.61 -5.50
CA ALA A 587 -16.79 -8.99 -6.07
C ALA A 587 -17.17 -10.45 -5.76
N HIS A 588 -16.20 -11.38 -5.83
CA HIS A 588 -16.42 -12.77 -5.45
C HIS A 588 -16.65 -12.97 -3.94
N ALA A 589 -16.08 -12.11 -3.09
CA ALA A 589 -16.34 -12.16 -1.65
C ALA A 589 -17.75 -11.67 -1.32
N ASP A 590 -18.21 -10.59 -1.95
CA ASP A 590 -19.55 -10.04 -1.75
C ASP A 590 -20.65 -11.02 -2.20
N ASP A 591 -20.47 -11.68 -3.35
CA ASP A 591 -21.40 -12.70 -3.89
C ASP A 591 -21.56 -13.90 -2.93
N ASN A 592 -20.44 -14.38 -2.35
CA ASN A 592 -20.48 -15.44 -1.33
C ASN A 592 -21.15 -15.00 -0.02
N THR A 593 -21.10 -13.70 0.30
CA THR A 593 -21.69 -13.17 1.53
C THR A 593 -23.21 -12.99 1.39
N GLU A 594 -23.68 -12.64 0.18
CA GLU A 594 -25.11 -12.61 -0.15
C GLU A 594 -25.72 -14.03 -0.22
N GLU A 595 -25.01 -15.03 -0.75
CA GLU A 595 -25.49 -16.43 -0.72
C GLU A 595 -25.59 -16.99 0.71
N VAL A 596 -24.68 -16.60 1.62
CA VAL A 596 -24.73 -17.01 3.03
C VAL A 596 -25.85 -16.30 3.79
N LYS A 597 -26.13 -15.02 3.48
CA LYS A 597 -27.29 -14.30 4.05
C LYS A 597 -28.62 -14.86 3.54
N ALA A 598 -28.71 -15.21 2.25
CA ALA A 598 -29.90 -15.84 1.68
C ALA A 598 -30.21 -17.21 2.31
N GLN A 599 -29.19 -17.96 2.75
CA GLN A 599 -29.37 -19.22 3.48
C GLN A 599 -29.71 -19.04 4.97
N GLN A 600 -29.48 -17.86 5.55
CA GLN A 600 -29.85 -17.54 6.93
C GLN A 600 -31.27 -16.96 7.03
N ASP A 601 -31.73 -16.24 6.01
CA ASP A 601 -33.09 -15.68 5.96
C ASP A 601 -34.19 -16.70 5.61
N GLU A 602 -33.84 -17.90 5.13
CA GLU A 602 -34.82 -18.99 4.93
C GLU A 602 -35.29 -19.66 6.24
N HIS A 603 -34.72 -19.31 7.41
CA HIS A 603 -35.09 -19.92 8.69
C HIS A 603 -35.90 -19.04 9.67
N GLU A 604 -36.25 -17.80 9.31
CA GLU A 604 -37.14 -16.95 10.13
C GLU A 604 -38.24 -16.28 9.28
N THR A 605 -39.15 -17.06 8.73
CA THR A 605 -40.44 -16.55 8.23
C THR A 605 -41.59 -17.10 9.06
N ASP A 606 -42.00 -16.36 10.09
CA ASP A 606 -43.40 -16.33 10.55
C ASP A 606 -43.59 -15.15 11.53
N ASN A 607 -43.91 -13.97 11.00
CA ASN A 607 -44.76 -12.97 11.67
C ASN A 607 -45.21 -11.87 10.68
N PRO A 608 -46.51 -11.47 10.69
CA PRO A 608 -47.02 -10.44 9.79
C PRO A 608 -46.71 -9.02 10.30
N ALA A 609 -46.21 -8.17 9.41
CA ALA A 609 -45.91 -6.76 9.67
C ALA A 609 -47.19 -5.88 9.83
N PRO A 610 -47.17 -4.83 10.67
CA PRO A 610 -48.22 -3.82 10.75
C PRO A 610 -48.08 -2.74 9.65
N PRO A 611 -49.15 -1.96 9.35
CA PRO A 611 -49.14 -1.00 8.24
C PRO A 611 -48.30 0.26 8.56
N PRO A 612 -47.77 0.95 7.52
CA PRO A 612 -46.86 2.08 7.69
C PRO A 612 -47.58 3.32 8.22
N MET A 613 -46.99 3.95 9.25
CA MET A 613 -47.33 5.30 9.71
C MET A 613 -46.44 6.32 9.00
N ALA A 614 -47.03 7.47 8.69
CA ALA A 614 -46.44 8.57 7.93
C ALA A 614 -45.15 9.12 8.58
N GLU A 615 -44.10 9.22 7.77
CA GLU A 615 -42.87 9.95 8.10
C GLU A 615 -43.03 11.43 7.74
N HIS A 616 -42.53 12.27 8.64
CA HIS A 616 -42.46 13.72 8.54
C HIS A 616 -41.12 14.08 7.88
N ASP A 617 -41.15 14.68 6.69
CA ASP A 617 -39.98 15.34 6.09
C ASP A 617 -39.65 16.63 6.86
N PRO A 618 -38.37 16.95 7.15
CA PRO A 618 -37.97 18.30 7.53
C PRO A 618 -37.85 19.21 6.29
N GLU A 619 -38.48 20.38 6.38
CA GLU A 619 -38.53 21.42 5.34
C GLU A 619 -37.14 22.01 5.01
N PHE A 620 -36.82 22.08 3.71
CA PHE A 620 -35.72 22.87 3.16
C PHE A 620 -36.13 24.35 3.07
N PRO A 621 -35.28 25.33 3.44
CA PRO A 621 -35.55 26.72 3.13
C PRO A 621 -35.16 27.04 1.68
N ASP A 622 -36.17 27.38 0.88
CA ASP A 622 -36.02 28.01 -0.43
C ASP A 622 -35.31 29.36 -0.29
N HIS A 623 -34.32 29.59 -1.15
CA HIS A 623 -33.83 30.94 -1.44
C HIS A 623 -33.93 31.19 -2.94
N ASP A 624 -34.99 31.89 -3.33
CA ASP A 624 -35.13 32.56 -4.61
C ASP A 624 -34.05 33.65 -4.78
N MET A 625 -33.50 33.78 -5.99
CA MET A 625 -33.36 35.06 -6.72
C MET A 625 -32.78 34.86 -8.14
N GLU A 626 -33.69 35.01 -9.11
CA GLU A 626 -33.63 35.67 -10.42
C GLU A 626 -32.57 35.35 -11.52
N GLU A 627 -33.15 35.08 -12.69
CA GLU A 627 -32.60 34.82 -14.02
C GLU A 627 -31.80 35.98 -14.66
N SER A 628 -30.74 35.60 -15.39
CA SER A 628 -30.53 35.93 -16.81
C SER A 628 -29.40 35.02 -17.30
N GLY A 629 -29.46 34.23 -18.37
CA GLY A 629 -30.28 34.29 -19.57
C GLY A 629 -29.32 34.36 -20.75
N GLU A 630 -28.88 33.22 -21.27
CA GLU A 630 -28.85 32.87 -22.71
C GLU A 630 -28.03 31.60 -23.01
N THR A 631 -28.78 30.54 -23.39
CA THR A 631 -28.61 29.57 -24.50
C THR A 631 -27.22 29.01 -24.84
N SER A 632 -26.99 27.74 -25.19
CA SER A 632 -27.78 26.52 -25.33
C SER A 632 -26.79 25.41 -25.76
N SER A 633 -26.91 24.19 -25.24
CA SER A 633 -27.19 23.00 -26.05
C SER A 633 -27.11 21.75 -25.16
N HIS A 634 -28.28 21.13 -25.02
CA HIS A 634 -28.41 19.79 -24.48
C HIS A 634 -27.61 18.80 -25.33
N SER A 635 -26.87 17.92 -24.67
CA SER A 635 -26.77 16.53 -25.10
C SER A 635 -26.93 15.64 -23.89
N ASP A 636 -27.96 14.79 -23.96
CA ASP A 636 -28.29 13.74 -23.02
C ASP A 636 -27.08 13.02 -22.45
N ARG A 637 -27.01 12.97 -21.11
CA ARG A 637 -26.33 11.90 -20.39
C ARG A 637 -27.27 11.40 -19.30
N SER A 638 -28.22 10.56 -19.68
CA SER A 638 -28.75 9.55 -18.77
C SER A 638 -27.66 8.49 -18.56
N ALA A 639 -26.64 8.83 -17.77
CA ALA A 639 -25.74 7.85 -17.21
C ALA A 639 -26.41 7.30 -15.95
N THR A 640 -26.81 6.05 -16.01
CA THR A 640 -27.04 5.22 -14.82
C THR A 640 -25.80 5.28 -13.92
N PRO A 641 -25.95 5.15 -12.58
CA PRO A 641 -24.84 5.31 -11.65
C PRO A 641 -23.88 4.12 -11.81
N THR A 642 -22.83 4.30 -12.60
CA THR A 642 -21.72 3.36 -12.68
C THR A 642 -21.01 3.33 -11.33
N LYS A 643 -20.99 2.15 -10.69
CA LYS A 643 -20.18 1.82 -9.51
C LYS A 643 -18.82 2.54 -9.57
N LEU A 644 -18.48 3.24 -8.48
CA LEU A 644 -17.22 3.96 -8.26
C LEU A 644 -16.03 3.03 -8.53
N THR A 645 -15.39 3.18 -9.68
CA THR A 645 -14.13 2.49 -9.97
C THR A 645 -13.00 3.37 -9.46
N SER A 646 -12.30 2.91 -8.42
CA SER A 646 -11.07 3.57 -7.95
C SER A 646 -10.04 3.46 -9.07
N SER A 647 -9.35 4.54 -9.40
CA SER A 647 -8.18 4.49 -10.28
C SER A 647 -6.93 4.06 -9.50
N ILE A 648 -5.91 3.59 -10.22
CA ILE A 648 -4.58 3.33 -9.64
C ILE A 648 -3.99 4.59 -9.00
N PHE A 649 -4.27 5.77 -9.57
CA PHE A 649 -3.76 7.04 -9.05
C PHE A 649 -4.56 7.48 -7.82
N THR A 650 -5.89 7.31 -7.77
CA THR A 650 -6.68 7.69 -6.59
C THR A 650 -6.30 6.86 -5.36
N GLN A 651 -6.04 5.56 -5.53
CA GLN A 651 -5.55 4.70 -4.44
C GLN A 651 -4.16 5.14 -3.96
N THR A 652 -3.26 5.45 -4.90
CA THR A 652 -1.90 5.91 -4.58
C THR A 652 -1.90 7.30 -3.93
N VAL A 653 -2.75 8.23 -4.38
CA VAL A 653 -2.93 9.55 -3.78
C VAL A 653 -3.40 9.41 -2.33
N LYS A 654 -4.37 8.54 -2.04
CA LYS A 654 -4.81 8.27 -0.66
C LYS A 654 -3.64 7.85 0.23
N PHE A 655 -2.80 6.91 -0.23
CA PHE A 655 -1.60 6.50 0.51
C PHE A 655 -0.62 7.66 0.72
N LEU A 656 -0.36 8.46 -0.31
CA LEU A 656 0.59 9.59 -0.24
C LEU A 656 0.10 10.69 0.70
N LEU A 657 -1.19 11.03 0.67
CA LEU A 657 -1.79 12.04 1.55
C LEU A 657 -1.79 11.59 3.02
N GLN A 658 -2.10 10.31 3.30
CA GLN A 658 -2.00 9.72 4.64
C GLN A 658 -0.58 9.77 5.23
N ASN A 659 0.44 9.84 4.37
CA ASN A 659 1.85 9.93 4.77
C ASN A 659 2.48 11.30 4.47
N ASN A 660 1.66 12.32 4.20
CA ASN A 660 2.08 13.72 4.01
C ASN A 660 3.12 13.92 2.90
N ALA A 661 3.12 13.06 1.88
CA ALA A 661 4.00 13.14 0.72
C ALA A 661 3.39 14.03 -0.38
N LEU A 662 3.23 15.32 -0.08
CA LEU A 662 2.47 16.27 -0.91
C LEU A 662 2.97 16.39 -2.36
N GLN A 663 4.28 16.45 -2.60
CA GLN A 663 4.83 16.61 -3.95
C GLN A 663 4.48 15.43 -4.86
N MET A 664 4.62 14.20 -4.35
CA MET A 664 4.26 13.00 -5.12
C MET A 664 2.74 12.87 -5.27
N ALA A 665 1.97 13.31 -4.27
CA ALA A 665 0.51 13.31 -4.35
C ALA A 665 -0.01 14.27 -5.43
N GLU A 666 0.56 15.47 -5.52
CA GLU A 666 0.26 16.45 -6.58
C GLU A 666 0.56 15.89 -7.97
N TYR A 667 1.70 15.19 -8.10
CA TYR A 667 2.08 14.56 -9.36
C TYR A 667 1.11 13.43 -9.76
N ALA A 668 0.71 12.59 -8.81
CA ALA A 668 -0.28 11.54 -9.03
C ALA A 668 -1.67 12.10 -9.37
N LEU A 669 -2.11 13.18 -8.72
CA LEU A 669 -3.36 13.89 -9.03
C LEU A 669 -3.34 14.45 -10.46
N THR A 670 -2.20 15.00 -10.90
CA THR A 670 -2.03 15.50 -12.27
C THR A 670 -2.18 14.37 -13.29
N GLN A 671 -1.61 13.18 -13.01
CA GLN A 671 -1.77 12.02 -13.90
C GLN A 671 -3.19 11.48 -13.93
N GLU A 672 -3.91 11.51 -12.80
CA GLU A 672 -5.32 11.14 -12.77
C GLU A 672 -6.14 12.02 -13.71
N LEU A 673 -5.93 13.34 -13.66
CA LEU A 673 -6.63 14.32 -14.51
C LEU A 673 -6.32 14.17 -16.01
N LEU A 674 -5.09 13.74 -16.35
CA LEU A 674 -4.68 13.50 -17.74
C LEU A 674 -5.16 12.15 -18.28
N GLY A 675 -5.70 11.26 -17.44
CA GLY A 675 -6.11 9.91 -17.82
C GLY A 675 -7.33 9.89 -18.74
N SER A 676 -7.35 8.99 -19.73
CA SER A 676 -8.44 8.85 -20.71
C SER A 676 -9.81 8.50 -20.12
N LYS A 677 -9.84 7.98 -18.88
CA LYS A 677 -11.05 7.70 -18.08
C LYS A 677 -11.16 8.59 -16.84
N GLY A 678 -10.10 9.33 -16.49
CA GLY A 678 -9.94 10.08 -15.24
C GLY A 678 -10.29 11.56 -15.42
N GLY A 679 -11.55 11.85 -15.73
CA GLY A 679 -12.07 13.21 -15.54
C GLY A 679 -12.16 13.56 -14.06
N CYS A 680 -12.65 14.75 -13.73
CA CYS A 680 -12.92 15.17 -12.36
C CYS A 680 -14.00 14.28 -11.71
N SER A 681 -13.59 13.12 -11.19
CA SER A 681 -14.42 12.15 -10.51
C SER A 681 -14.66 12.55 -9.04
N VAL A 682 -15.68 11.98 -8.40
CA VAL A 682 -15.93 12.23 -6.96
C VAL A 682 -14.69 11.88 -6.10
N PRO A 683 -14.02 10.72 -6.29
CA PRO A 683 -12.77 10.42 -5.58
C PRO A 683 -11.63 11.40 -5.89
N TYR A 684 -11.57 11.93 -7.11
CA TYR A 684 -10.58 12.95 -7.47
C TYR A 684 -10.81 14.26 -6.72
N TYR A 685 -12.04 14.81 -6.74
CA TYR A 685 -12.37 16.04 -6.03
C TYR A 685 -12.14 15.90 -4.52
N TYR A 686 -12.51 14.76 -3.94
CA TYR A 686 -12.25 14.46 -2.54
C TYR A 686 -10.75 14.43 -2.22
N SER A 687 -9.95 13.72 -3.03
CA SER A 687 -8.49 13.64 -2.84
C SER A 687 -7.80 14.99 -3.05
N LEU A 688 -8.28 15.80 -4.00
CA LEU A 688 -7.79 17.16 -4.24
C LEU A 688 -8.11 18.08 -3.06
N ALA A 689 -9.30 17.98 -2.48
CA ALA A 689 -9.65 18.74 -1.28
C ALA A 689 -8.81 18.33 -0.07
N GLN A 690 -8.53 17.04 0.12
CA GLN A 690 -7.59 16.58 1.16
C GLN A 690 -6.18 17.16 0.95
N PHE A 691 -5.68 17.13 -0.29
CA PHE A 691 -4.40 17.73 -0.64
C PHE A 691 -4.36 19.24 -0.34
N GLN A 692 -5.40 19.97 -0.72
CA GLN A 692 -5.52 21.42 -0.47
C GLN A 692 -5.64 21.75 1.02
N LEU A 693 -6.38 20.95 1.80
CA LEU A 693 -6.44 21.09 3.26
C LEU A 693 -5.05 20.93 3.89
N LEU A 694 -4.27 19.94 3.47
CA LEU A 694 -2.91 19.74 3.97
C LEU A 694 -1.93 20.85 3.54
N LYS A 695 -2.19 21.51 2.39
CA LYS A 695 -1.45 22.69 1.93
C LYS A 695 -1.87 23.99 2.65
N GLY A 696 -3.00 23.97 3.34
CA GLY A 696 -3.59 25.14 4.01
C GLY A 696 -4.53 25.98 3.14
N ASP A 697 -4.89 25.53 1.93
CA ASP A 697 -5.85 26.20 1.05
C ASP A 697 -7.27 25.70 1.31
N TYR A 698 -7.88 26.20 2.38
CA TYR A 698 -9.20 25.75 2.82
C TYR A 698 -10.33 26.20 1.89
N SER A 699 -10.18 27.36 1.24
CA SER A 699 -11.20 27.91 0.33
C SER A 699 -11.40 27.01 -0.88
N SER A 700 -10.33 26.70 -1.60
CA SER A 700 -10.43 25.84 -2.78
C SER A 700 -10.79 24.40 -2.41
N ALA A 701 -10.37 23.92 -1.23
CA ALA A 701 -10.79 22.62 -0.72
C ALA A 701 -12.31 22.52 -0.55
N ILE A 702 -12.93 23.56 0.02
CA ILE A 702 -14.39 23.61 0.21
C ILE A 702 -15.13 23.63 -1.13
N ASP A 703 -14.64 24.39 -2.12
CA ASP A 703 -15.29 24.45 -3.43
C ASP A 703 -15.22 23.10 -4.16
N ASN A 704 -14.07 22.42 -4.13
CA ASN A 704 -13.95 21.06 -4.65
C ASN A 704 -14.84 20.05 -3.89
N LEU A 705 -15.04 20.24 -2.58
CA LEU A 705 -15.95 19.39 -1.80
C LEU A 705 -17.42 19.64 -2.13
N LYS A 706 -17.80 20.88 -2.46
CA LYS A 706 -19.17 21.17 -2.96
C LYS A 706 -19.42 20.42 -4.27
N GLU A 707 -18.46 20.42 -5.19
CA GLU A 707 -18.54 19.64 -6.42
C GLU A 707 -18.64 18.13 -6.14
N ALA A 708 -17.81 17.59 -5.23
CA ALA A 708 -17.87 16.18 -4.84
C ALA A 708 -19.25 15.78 -4.24
N LEU A 709 -19.78 16.63 -3.36
CA LEU A 709 -21.06 16.42 -2.68
C LEU A 709 -22.27 16.64 -3.60
N PHE A 710 -22.13 17.45 -4.67
CA PHE A 710 -23.16 17.60 -5.69
C PHE A 710 -23.43 16.28 -6.41
N TYR A 711 -22.39 15.49 -6.71
CA TYR A 711 -22.52 14.19 -7.35
C TYR A 711 -22.81 13.04 -6.36
N ASN A 712 -22.26 13.10 -5.15
CA ASN A 712 -22.52 12.13 -4.09
C ASN A 712 -22.81 12.83 -2.76
N SER A 713 -24.09 13.12 -2.51
CA SER A 713 -24.53 13.84 -1.31
C SER A 713 -24.48 12.99 -0.04
N GLN A 714 -24.40 11.66 -0.16
CA GLN A 714 -24.42 10.70 0.95
C GLN A 714 -23.02 10.19 1.33
N ASN A 715 -22.00 11.06 1.24
CA ASN A 715 -20.63 10.71 1.65
C ASN A 715 -20.28 11.36 3.01
N PRO A 716 -20.29 10.59 4.12
CA PRO A 716 -19.96 11.09 5.47
C PRO A 716 -18.56 11.72 5.55
N ASP A 717 -17.58 11.08 4.91
CA ASP A 717 -16.18 11.52 4.93
C ASP A 717 -16.00 12.86 4.20
N ALA A 718 -16.76 13.11 3.14
CA ALA A 718 -16.73 14.39 2.42
C ALA A 718 -17.35 15.53 3.26
N TRP A 719 -18.45 15.26 3.95
CA TRP A 719 -19.05 16.21 4.89
C TRP A 719 -18.14 16.51 6.07
N ALA A 720 -17.52 15.48 6.66
CA ALA A 720 -16.55 15.64 7.75
C ALA A 720 -15.33 16.47 7.30
N LEU A 721 -14.77 16.20 6.12
CA LEU A 721 -13.65 16.97 5.58
C LEU A 721 -14.02 18.44 5.32
N LYS A 722 -15.24 18.70 4.82
CA LYS A 722 -15.75 20.07 4.64
C LYS A 722 -15.89 20.79 5.99
N GLY A 723 -16.39 20.10 7.00
CA GLY A 723 -16.42 20.60 8.37
C GLY A 723 -15.03 20.92 8.93
N HIS A 724 -14.03 20.07 8.63
CA HIS A 724 -12.64 20.32 9.01
C HIS A 724 -12.06 21.57 8.35
N CYS A 725 -12.34 21.80 7.05
CA CYS A 725 -11.94 23.02 6.36
C CYS A 725 -12.56 24.27 7.00
N HIS A 726 -13.89 24.27 7.24
CA HIS A 726 -14.58 25.40 7.87
C HIS A 726 -14.09 25.66 9.30
N TYR A 727 -13.83 24.61 10.06
CA TYR A 727 -13.28 24.72 11.42
C TYR A 727 -11.91 25.40 11.42
N LEU A 728 -11.02 25.02 10.49
CA LEU A 728 -9.69 25.63 10.36
C LEU A 728 -9.74 27.07 9.83
N GLN A 729 -10.79 27.44 9.09
CA GLN A 729 -11.06 28.84 8.70
C GLN A 729 -11.65 29.70 9.84
N GLY A 730 -12.13 29.07 10.92
CA GLY A 730 -12.87 29.75 12.00
C GLY A 730 -14.36 29.98 11.70
N ALA A 731 -14.89 29.41 10.61
CA ALA A 731 -16.32 29.43 10.26
C ALA A 731 -17.07 28.34 11.06
N PHE A 732 -17.25 28.57 12.36
CA PHE A 732 -17.75 27.54 13.28
C PHE A 732 -19.20 27.11 13.03
N THR A 733 -20.04 28.01 12.52
CA THR A 733 -21.45 27.74 12.18
C THR A 733 -21.58 26.72 11.05
N GLU A 734 -20.87 26.94 9.95
CA GLU A 734 -20.85 26.06 8.77
C GLU A 734 -20.11 24.75 9.07
N ALA A 735 -19.08 24.81 9.94
CA ALA A 735 -18.39 23.62 10.42
C ALA A 735 -19.34 22.70 11.20
N ARG A 736 -20.14 23.27 12.11
CA ARG A 736 -21.13 22.55 12.90
C ARG A 736 -22.15 21.84 12.01
N GLU A 737 -22.75 22.57 11.07
CA GLU A 737 -23.72 22.00 10.12
C GLU A 737 -23.10 20.84 9.32
N SER A 738 -21.88 21.02 8.82
CA SER A 738 -21.19 19.97 8.05
C SER A 738 -20.89 18.73 8.90
N TYR A 739 -20.53 18.89 10.17
CA TYR A 739 -20.32 17.76 11.08
C TYR A 739 -21.63 17.07 11.46
N GLU A 740 -22.69 17.81 11.77
CA GLU A 740 -24.01 17.26 12.04
C GLU A 740 -24.48 16.43 10.84
N TRP A 741 -24.37 16.96 9.61
CA TRP A 741 -24.66 16.21 8.38
C TRP A 741 -23.82 14.94 8.21
N SER A 742 -22.52 14.99 8.54
CA SER A 742 -21.65 13.80 8.43
C SER A 742 -22.10 12.65 9.34
N MET A 743 -22.79 12.94 10.44
CA MET A 743 -23.21 11.97 11.45
C MET A 743 -24.66 11.45 11.25
N VAL A 744 -25.43 12.04 10.32
CA VAL A 744 -26.80 11.59 10.03
C VAL A 744 -26.82 10.24 9.30
N PHE A 745 -25.76 9.90 8.59
CA PHE A 745 -25.70 8.71 7.74
C PHE A 745 -25.42 7.41 8.54
N PRO A 746 -25.85 6.24 8.03
CA PRO A 746 -25.68 4.96 8.73
C PRO A 746 -24.22 4.55 8.97
N GLU A 747 -23.33 4.87 8.03
CA GLU A 747 -21.90 4.63 8.18
C GLU A 747 -21.24 5.90 8.74
N PRO A 748 -20.59 5.83 9.92
CA PRO A 748 -19.94 6.99 10.50
C PRO A 748 -18.65 7.33 9.73
N PRO A 749 -18.21 8.60 9.73
CA PRO A 749 -16.98 8.99 9.04
C PRO A 749 -15.75 8.29 9.62
N SER A 750 -14.74 8.07 8.78
CA SER A 750 -13.48 7.41 9.13
C SER A 750 -12.80 8.06 10.35
N ASP A 751 -12.93 9.38 10.48
CA ASP A 751 -12.34 10.20 11.54
C ASP A 751 -13.38 10.69 12.57
N THR A 752 -14.36 9.85 12.91
CA THR A 752 -15.44 10.17 13.87
C THR A 752 -14.93 10.80 15.18
N ASN A 753 -13.81 10.31 15.71
CA ASN A 753 -13.23 10.80 16.96
C ASN A 753 -12.92 12.31 16.91
N ILE A 754 -12.35 12.78 15.79
CA ILE A 754 -11.99 14.20 15.61
C ILE A 754 -13.26 15.03 15.37
N VAL A 755 -14.18 14.48 14.57
CA VAL A 755 -15.47 15.13 14.30
C VAL A 755 -16.20 15.41 15.61
N LEU A 756 -16.33 14.43 16.50
CA LEU A 756 -16.97 14.60 17.81
C LEU A 756 -16.21 15.58 18.71
N LEU A 757 -14.88 15.52 18.76
CA LEU A 757 -14.07 16.48 19.53
C LEU A 757 -14.29 17.93 19.07
N ARG A 758 -14.24 18.17 17.74
CA ARG A 758 -14.42 19.51 17.17
C ARG A 758 -15.87 19.98 17.29
N LEU A 759 -16.84 19.11 17.06
CA LEU A 759 -18.26 19.41 17.21
C LEU A 759 -18.61 19.77 18.67
N GLY A 760 -18.14 18.98 19.63
CA GLY A 760 -18.31 19.26 21.06
C GLY A 760 -17.65 20.57 21.47
N ALA A 761 -16.46 20.87 20.94
CA ALA A 761 -15.79 22.15 21.17
C ALA A 761 -16.58 23.34 20.59
N ILE A 762 -17.15 23.20 19.38
CA ILE A 762 -18.02 24.24 18.79
C ILE A 762 -19.25 24.47 19.69
N TYR A 763 -19.91 23.42 20.18
CA TYR A 763 -21.06 23.60 21.07
C TYR A 763 -20.70 24.30 22.39
N ILE A 764 -19.50 24.06 22.95
CA ILE A 764 -19.02 24.84 24.10
C ILE A 764 -18.86 26.32 23.75
N LEU A 765 -18.30 26.64 22.57
CA LEU A 765 -18.11 28.01 22.09
C LEU A 765 -19.45 28.72 21.83
N GLU A 766 -20.45 28.01 21.32
CA GLU A 766 -21.82 28.53 21.10
C GLU A 766 -22.68 28.56 22.38
N GLU A 767 -22.10 28.26 23.55
CA GLU A 767 -22.79 28.18 24.86
C GLU A 767 -23.92 27.12 24.93
N LYS A 768 -23.91 26.16 24.01
CA LYS A 768 -24.86 25.04 23.93
C LYS A 768 -24.39 23.85 24.77
N PHE A 769 -24.28 24.06 26.08
CA PHE A 769 -23.61 23.11 26.98
C PHE A 769 -24.29 21.72 27.09
N MET A 770 -25.61 21.65 26.95
CA MET A 770 -26.34 20.37 27.03
C MET A 770 -26.04 19.47 25.81
N GLN A 771 -26.03 20.06 24.61
CA GLN A 771 -25.64 19.36 23.39
C GLN A 771 -24.14 19.00 23.39
N ALA A 772 -23.29 19.90 23.91
CA ALA A 772 -21.87 19.59 24.11
C ALA A 772 -21.66 18.36 25.00
N LYS A 773 -22.41 18.25 26.11
CA LYS A 773 -22.37 17.10 27.01
C LYS A 773 -22.75 15.80 26.29
N GLU A 774 -23.82 15.79 25.50
CA GLU A 774 -24.25 14.60 24.74
C GLU A 774 -23.19 14.14 23.74
N VAL A 775 -22.62 15.07 22.97
CA VAL A 775 -21.55 14.76 21.99
C VAL A 775 -20.29 14.26 22.67
N PHE A 776 -19.87 14.86 23.79
CA PHE A 776 -18.69 14.40 24.52
C PHE A 776 -18.91 13.06 25.23
N LEU A 777 -20.13 12.75 25.68
CA LEU A 777 -20.46 11.41 26.19
C LEU A 777 -20.31 10.36 25.09
N GLN A 778 -20.87 10.62 23.90
CA GLN A 778 -20.70 9.76 22.74
C GLN A 778 -19.21 9.59 22.37
N ALA A 779 -18.42 10.68 22.43
CA ALA A 779 -16.98 10.62 22.18
C ALA A 779 -16.26 9.75 23.23
N CYS A 780 -16.61 9.86 24.51
CA CYS A 780 -16.02 9.05 25.57
C CYS A 780 -16.37 7.56 25.46
N GLU A 781 -17.55 7.22 24.94
CA GLU A 781 -17.97 5.84 24.69
C GLU A 781 -17.22 5.21 23.51
N GLN A 782 -16.99 5.98 22.44
CA GLN A 782 -16.35 5.48 21.22
C GLN A 782 -14.81 5.50 21.32
N SER A 783 -14.24 6.61 21.77
CA SER A 783 -12.80 6.88 21.81
C SER A 783 -12.42 7.68 23.05
N PRO A 784 -12.32 7.05 24.23
CA PRO A 784 -11.97 7.75 25.46
C PRO A 784 -10.56 8.31 25.39
N SER A 785 -10.43 9.63 25.47
CA SER A 785 -9.16 10.35 25.52
C SER A 785 -9.16 11.43 26.60
N CYS A 786 -7.99 11.95 26.93
CA CYS A 786 -7.88 13.08 27.85
C CYS A 786 -8.74 14.26 27.39
N LEU A 787 -8.80 14.52 26.08
CA LEU A 787 -9.53 15.66 25.52
C LEU A 787 -11.04 15.42 25.52
N THR A 788 -11.51 14.20 25.27
CA THR A 788 -12.96 13.90 25.32
C THR A 788 -13.49 14.03 26.76
N TRP A 789 -12.78 13.47 27.74
CA TRP A 789 -13.15 13.55 29.16
C TRP A 789 -13.03 14.97 29.71
N LEU A 790 -12.00 15.70 29.30
CA LEU A 790 -11.88 17.13 29.61
C LEU A 790 -13.05 17.91 29.02
N GLY A 791 -13.41 17.70 27.75
CA GLY A 791 -14.55 18.34 27.10
C GLY A 791 -15.87 18.08 27.82
N LEU A 792 -16.12 16.84 28.24
CA LEU A 792 -17.27 16.47 29.06
C LEU A 792 -17.26 17.22 30.40
N GLY A 793 -16.12 17.25 31.08
CA GLY A 793 -15.92 17.98 32.32
C GLY A 793 -16.19 19.49 32.18
N LYS A 794 -15.72 20.11 31.08
CA LYS A 794 -15.99 21.51 30.75
C LYS A 794 -17.50 21.74 30.59
N ALA A 795 -18.19 20.90 29.81
CA ALA A 795 -19.63 21.02 29.58
C ALA A 795 -20.44 20.87 30.90
N CYS A 796 -20.14 19.86 31.71
CA CYS A 796 -20.80 19.65 33.01
C CYS A 796 -20.52 20.79 34.01
N TYR A 797 -19.29 21.33 34.05
CA TYR A 797 -18.97 22.48 34.89
C TYR A 797 -19.79 23.71 34.50
N ARG A 798 -19.95 23.98 33.19
CA ARG A 798 -20.76 25.12 32.69
C ARG A 798 -22.25 24.92 32.97
N LEU A 799 -22.75 23.69 33.00
CA LEU A 799 -24.11 23.33 33.44
C LEU A 799 -24.32 23.41 34.97
N GLY A 800 -23.23 23.55 35.76
CA GLY A 800 -23.29 23.56 37.23
C GLY A 800 -23.33 22.17 37.88
N GLU A 801 -23.16 21.10 37.10
CA GLU A 801 -23.10 19.71 37.58
C GLU A 801 -21.69 19.39 38.12
N LEU A 802 -21.34 19.98 39.26
CA LEU A 802 -19.96 19.96 39.77
C LEU A 802 -19.44 18.54 40.08
N CYS A 803 -20.26 17.63 40.61
CA CYS A 803 -19.82 16.27 40.93
C CYS A 803 -19.44 15.47 39.67
N VAL A 804 -20.29 15.53 38.63
CA VAL A 804 -20.05 14.83 37.36
C VAL A 804 -18.86 15.45 36.64
N ALA A 805 -18.73 16.78 36.69
CA ALA A 805 -17.56 17.48 36.17
C ALA A 805 -16.27 17.02 36.86
N GLU A 806 -16.28 16.88 38.19
CA GLU A 806 -15.11 16.42 38.96
C GLU A 806 -14.71 14.99 38.57
N GLU A 807 -15.67 14.08 38.45
CA GLU A 807 -15.42 12.69 38.02
C GLU A 807 -14.82 12.64 36.60
N ALA A 808 -15.39 13.38 35.65
CA ALA A 808 -14.91 13.41 34.27
C ALA A 808 -13.47 13.97 34.16
N VAL A 809 -13.19 15.07 34.85
CA VAL A 809 -11.84 15.69 34.82
C VAL A 809 -10.83 14.86 35.62
N ALA A 810 -11.25 14.15 36.67
CA ALA A 810 -10.38 13.19 37.37
C ALA A 810 -9.95 12.04 36.44
N VAL A 811 -10.87 11.50 35.63
CA VAL A 811 -10.53 10.50 34.60
C VAL A 811 -9.58 11.07 33.55
N ALA A 812 -9.79 12.32 33.12
CA ALA A 812 -8.86 12.99 32.20
C ALA A 812 -7.43 13.09 32.78
N THR A 813 -7.31 13.36 34.09
CA THR A 813 -6.03 13.43 34.81
C THR A 813 -5.31 12.08 34.84
N LEU A 814 -6.06 10.98 34.97
CA LEU A 814 -5.52 9.62 34.93
C LEU A 814 -4.95 9.26 33.55
N LEU A 815 -5.54 9.78 32.47
CA LEU A 815 -5.10 9.52 31.09
C LEU A 815 -3.90 10.38 30.69
N ASN A 816 -3.88 11.65 31.12
CA ASN A 816 -2.76 12.55 30.89
C ASN A 816 -2.61 13.55 32.05
N SER A 817 -1.68 13.24 32.96
CA SER A 817 -1.39 14.08 34.12
C SER A 817 -0.60 15.35 33.78
N ALA A 818 -0.05 15.46 32.57
CA ALA A 818 0.72 16.61 32.13
C ALA A 818 -0.12 17.71 31.45
N ASN A 819 -1.44 17.50 31.28
CA ASN A 819 -2.30 18.49 30.63
C ASN A 819 -2.65 19.63 31.61
N ALA A 820 -2.15 20.83 31.34
CA ALA A 820 -2.38 22.02 32.16
C ALA A 820 -3.87 22.40 32.29
N GLU A 821 -4.66 22.24 31.23
CA GLU A 821 -6.09 22.60 31.25
C GLU A 821 -6.90 21.69 32.18
N VAL A 822 -6.53 20.42 32.28
CA VAL A 822 -7.19 19.47 33.19
C VAL A 822 -7.06 19.94 34.63
N TRP A 823 -5.84 20.32 35.05
CA TRP A 823 -5.59 20.89 36.38
C TRP A 823 -6.31 22.23 36.61
N ALA A 824 -6.41 23.05 35.57
CA ALA A 824 -7.12 24.32 35.63
C ALA A 824 -8.62 24.13 35.90
N TYR A 825 -9.26 23.17 35.22
CA TYR A 825 -10.67 22.85 35.46
C TYR A 825 -10.91 22.16 36.81
N LEU A 826 -10.01 21.30 37.29
CA LEU A 826 -10.08 20.79 38.69
C LEU A 826 -10.01 21.93 39.70
N SER A 827 -9.13 22.92 39.48
CA SER A 827 -9.06 24.12 40.33
C SER A 827 -10.40 24.87 40.35
N LEU A 828 -10.99 25.14 39.19
CA LEU A 828 -12.29 25.81 39.08
C LEU A 828 -13.41 25.03 39.79
N ILE A 829 -13.48 23.72 39.59
CA ILE A 829 -14.50 22.85 40.19
C ILE A 829 -14.36 22.85 41.73
N SER A 830 -13.14 22.72 42.25
CA SER A 830 -12.87 22.78 43.69
C SER A 830 -13.17 24.16 44.30
N LEU A 831 -12.79 25.25 43.62
CA LEU A 831 -13.07 26.61 44.06
C LEU A 831 -14.57 26.91 44.12
N LYS A 832 -15.34 26.49 43.09
CA LYS A 832 -16.81 26.62 43.09
C LYS A 832 -17.48 25.73 44.14
N SER A 833 -16.88 24.58 44.46
CA SER A 833 -17.35 23.69 45.53
C SER A 833 -16.97 24.17 46.94
N GLY A 834 -16.25 25.30 47.06
CA GLY A 834 -15.83 25.87 48.35
C GLY A 834 -14.53 25.31 48.93
N ARG A 835 -13.86 24.39 48.22
CA ARG A 835 -12.59 23.75 48.64
C ARG A 835 -11.39 24.58 48.19
N LEU A 836 -11.10 25.64 48.96
CA LEU A 836 -10.08 26.63 48.59
C LEU A 836 -8.64 26.07 48.58
N GLU A 837 -8.29 25.19 49.51
CA GLU A 837 -6.92 24.66 49.64
C GLU A 837 -6.57 23.75 48.46
N GLU A 838 -7.44 22.80 48.14
CA GLU A 838 -7.31 21.93 46.96
C GLU A 838 -7.28 22.74 45.65
N GLY A 839 -8.17 23.74 45.53
CA GLY A 839 -8.22 24.62 44.36
C GLY A 839 -6.90 25.38 44.14
N ASP A 840 -6.25 25.84 45.21
CA ASP A 840 -4.96 26.54 45.16
C ASP A 840 -3.81 25.59 44.79
N GLU A 841 -3.88 24.32 45.18
CA GLU A 841 -2.91 23.29 44.80
C GLU A 841 -3.03 22.92 43.32
N TYR A 842 -4.25 22.64 42.84
CA TYR A 842 -4.49 22.35 41.42
C TYR A 842 -4.10 23.51 40.51
N TYR A 843 -4.32 24.75 40.94
CA TYR A 843 -3.87 25.92 40.18
C TYR A 843 -2.34 26.00 40.07
N LYS A 844 -1.61 25.67 41.13
CA LYS A 844 -0.13 25.61 41.08
C LYS A 844 0.33 24.53 40.11
N ASN A 845 -0.33 23.37 40.11
CA ASN A 845 -0.03 22.30 39.16
C ASN A 845 -0.30 22.74 37.72
N ALA A 846 -1.44 23.42 37.47
CA ALA A 846 -1.76 23.96 36.14
C ALA A 846 -0.68 24.93 35.63
N ILE A 847 -0.19 25.84 36.48
CA ILE A 847 0.92 26.75 36.12
C ILE A 847 2.22 25.96 35.89
N SER A 848 2.50 24.93 36.69
CA SER A 848 3.71 24.11 36.53
C SER A 848 3.75 23.35 35.20
N PHE A 849 2.58 23.03 34.65
CA PHE A 849 2.41 22.42 33.32
C PHE A 849 2.18 23.44 32.20
N ASP A 850 2.55 24.71 32.44
CA ASP A 850 2.56 25.80 31.45
C ASP A 850 1.16 26.15 30.88
N LEU A 851 0.18 26.39 31.75
CA LEU A 851 -1.13 26.91 31.35
C LEU A 851 -1.00 28.29 30.66
N GLN A 852 -1.31 28.36 29.37
CA GLN A 852 -1.22 29.58 28.54
C GLN A 852 -2.55 30.34 28.37
N ASP A 853 -3.70 29.71 28.67
CA ASP A 853 -5.03 30.33 28.46
C ASP A 853 -5.29 31.46 29.48
N SER A 854 -5.18 32.71 29.02
CA SER A 854 -5.38 33.90 29.83
C SER A 854 -6.81 34.03 30.34
N SER A 855 -7.81 33.63 29.54
CA SER A 855 -9.22 33.69 29.92
C SER A 855 -9.49 32.74 31.08
N LEU A 856 -8.94 31.53 31.01
CA LEU A 856 -9.09 30.53 32.07
C LEU A 856 -8.36 30.93 33.35
N ILE A 857 -7.18 31.55 33.24
CA ILE A 857 -6.45 32.10 34.38
C ILE A 857 -7.25 33.21 35.08
N GLU A 858 -7.85 34.10 34.31
CA GLU A 858 -8.73 35.16 34.84
C GLU A 858 -9.96 34.56 35.53
N GLU A 859 -10.63 33.57 34.92
CA GLU A 859 -11.77 32.86 35.52
C GLU A 859 -11.40 32.22 36.87
N ILE A 860 -10.23 31.58 36.96
CA ILE A 860 -9.73 30.99 38.22
C ILE A 860 -9.48 32.07 39.26
N SER A 861 -8.87 33.20 38.87
CA SER A 861 -8.59 34.29 39.78
C SER A 861 -9.87 34.89 40.38
N GLU A 862 -10.90 35.07 39.56
CA GLU A 862 -12.20 35.58 39.97
C GLU A 862 -12.93 34.58 40.89
N ALA A 863 -12.96 33.30 40.50
CA ALA A 863 -13.54 32.24 41.32
C ALA A 863 -12.86 32.15 42.70
N LYS A 864 -11.52 32.28 42.74
CA LYS A 864 -10.75 32.31 43.97
C LYS A 864 -11.08 33.52 44.85
N HIS A 865 -11.28 34.70 44.26
CA HIS A 865 -11.70 35.89 44.98
C HIS A 865 -13.11 35.73 45.58
N GLN A 866 -14.05 35.20 44.80
CA GLN A 866 -15.43 34.95 45.24
C GLN A 866 -15.48 33.94 46.40
N THR A 867 -14.74 32.83 46.33
CA THR A 867 -14.71 31.82 47.39
C THR A 867 -14.02 32.31 48.66
N ARG A 868 -13.00 33.18 48.56
CA ARG A 868 -12.42 33.85 49.74
C ARG A 868 -13.41 34.79 50.41
N MET A 869 -14.15 35.57 49.62
CA MET A 869 -15.17 36.50 50.14
C MET A 869 -16.32 35.75 50.82
N SER A 870 -16.80 34.65 50.23
CA SER A 870 -17.87 33.84 50.82
C SER A 870 -17.46 33.19 52.15
N LYS A 871 -16.22 32.65 52.23
CA LYS A 871 -15.67 32.08 53.46
C LYS A 871 -15.52 33.15 54.56
N LEU A 872 -15.03 34.34 54.22
CA LEU A 872 -14.96 35.46 55.17
C LEU A 872 -16.35 35.89 55.66
N ALA A 873 -17.33 36.01 54.76
CA ALA A 873 -18.71 36.34 55.13
C ALA A 873 -19.34 35.28 56.07
N SER A 874 -19.08 33.98 55.83
CA SER A 874 -19.53 32.92 56.73
C SER A 874 -18.88 33.00 58.12
N CYS A 875 -17.60 33.38 58.21
CA CYS A 875 -16.91 33.56 59.49
C CYS A 875 -17.47 34.76 60.28
N PHE A 876 -17.79 35.87 59.60
CA PHE A 876 -18.44 37.02 60.24
C PHE A 876 -19.86 36.68 60.73
N ASN A 877 -20.64 35.92 59.97
CA ASN A 877 -21.98 35.49 60.38
C ASN A 877 -21.95 34.47 61.53
N ALA A 878 -21.00 33.52 61.52
CA ALA A 878 -20.81 32.58 62.63
C ALA A 878 -20.34 33.29 63.92
N SER A 879 -19.47 34.31 63.79
CA SER A 879 -19.07 35.16 64.91
C SER A 879 -20.25 35.98 65.48
N ALA A 880 -21.17 36.44 64.62
CA ALA A 880 -22.36 37.17 65.05
C ALA A 880 -23.40 36.24 65.72
N GLN A 881 -23.58 35.01 65.23
CA GLN A 881 -24.46 34.01 65.88
C GLN A 881 -23.89 33.50 67.21
N ALA A 882 -22.58 33.28 67.32
CA ALA A 882 -21.93 32.91 68.58
C ALA A 882 -22.03 34.01 69.65
N GLN A 883 -22.14 35.29 69.26
CA GLN A 883 -22.40 36.40 70.19
C GLN A 883 -23.86 36.49 70.65
N VAL A 884 -24.81 35.91 69.90
CA VAL A 884 -26.24 35.89 70.26
C VAL A 884 -26.58 34.68 71.15
N GLU A 885 -25.83 33.57 71.09
CA GLU A 885 -25.99 32.42 72.00
C GLU A 885 -25.30 32.57 73.38
N ILE A 886 -24.52 33.65 73.58
CA ILE A 886 -23.84 33.96 74.86
C ILE A 886 -24.59 35.04 75.68
N VAL A 887 -25.72 35.54 75.18
CA VAL A 887 -26.66 36.45 75.88
C VAL A 887 -27.92 35.69 76.26
#